data_AF-A0A963BUN3-F1
#
_entry.id   AF-A0A963BUN3-F1
#
_cell.length_a   1.000
_cell.length_b   1.000
_cell.length_c   1.000
_cell.angle_alpha   90.00
_cell.angle_beta   90.00
_cell.angle_gamma   90.00
#
_symmetry.space_group_name_H-M   'P 1'
#
loop_
_entity.id
_entity.type
_entity.pdbx_description
1 polymer ?
#
loop_
_entity_poly.entity_id
_entity_poly.type
_entity_poly.pdbx_seq_one_letter_code
_entity_poly.pdbx_strand_id
1 'polypeptide(L)'
;MLADKISRSAAMAIKYGRAGGDGYDEIGFRTLAAATCRGAGALRTCLSSRFEDDLRGRLALPPPLRELEAQQAWLAHRPLAPPIEGGFAFDADDSFFYLHPGPGQTWTYRLEDIPTLFPANVVAADAGRLIAHADANLIPGAFWLPLSRLIADGRFRPMQQVRDALSGRLAQDACRIFVSHRWLTAAHPDPSGAQAQSLAWQLVGAIAEAMEVVAKRGLDEPRAMFFGHFVGCHGSALAESLLVNVVRPAIDRASLSDAVAEARQLPPDPLAAAPRDAGLQLLAGILERSPLMRSLIDRIHLWYDFSCLPQAPRSSEDDTLFRHGLMALGAIQSQGWTVVMADDADDYLGRAWCVLEAVSAHRLVGQPHILAGARAMSRDESSVRSFDQLAHDRSHLVWRAVLDTVVFEVQDFERCAQRLGAAVTAAGDMEVIRRALMFLRAPLDMQTDESEIITGVLPLPLVDSRIVLAEGSGIDVSERHIERTISLDWTGATDLGQWTGPVIPSFVDFQGSADRKKSAHLAVAASCEGEAVLFAGWVTRHRAALEDALGVALSSMSWCADDVAPVGHLADGQLRAQPLEAGLWVVVATRERLAYGSSVNLLKASIARAGQPLVEIMIDVASDNVRWLRTKPQPFHGSEPTLADCPIPTHAGGLFRDFLASQLLAHEQPEKPVEDPLWRAQQLATHGRFVESSVLADRLLNEIGDTDSAAASAMRARLCAVAAGNASQLNDLQRALELRWIAWAELDRRGEVFLARSMFEEIVETETALAPADDPQRWIRSRIVSAQQLADSGEYARSNRILNALLDDIQWTRHLAMAYVGKVWGLLGANHHHLQQAAEARRLTTLAHKECVKFGDPNGAEIYRRNLAVIGG
;
A
#
# COMPACT_ATOMS: atom_id res chain seq x y z
N MET A 1 1.88 6.25 34.23
CA MET A 1 2.85 7.05 33.43
C MET A 1 2.93 6.62 31.96
N LEU A 2 3.18 5.35 31.61
CA LEU A 2 3.27 4.93 30.20
C LEU A 2 1.93 5.08 29.46
N ALA A 3 0.82 4.62 30.07
CA ALA A 3 -0.54 4.84 29.58
C ALA A 3 -0.86 6.33 29.35
N ASP A 4 -0.56 7.18 30.33
CA ASP A 4 -0.72 8.63 30.21
C ASP A 4 0.19 9.26 29.12
N LYS A 5 1.42 8.74 28.91
CA LYS A 5 2.30 9.18 27.81
C LYS A 5 1.76 8.78 26.44
N ILE A 6 1.26 7.55 26.32
CA ILE A 6 0.62 7.03 25.09
C ILE A 6 -0.67 7.81 24.81
N SER A 7 -1.50 8.04 25.82
CA SER A 7 -2.70 8.85 25.68
C SER A 7 -2.39 10.28 25.25
N ARG A 8 -1.21 10.82 25.60
CA ARG A 8 -0.77 12.15 25.16
C ARG A 8 -0.03 12.13 23.83
N SER A 9 0.43 10.99 23.33
CA SER A 9 1.25 10.95 22.12
C SER A 9 0.44 11.35 20.89
N ALA A 10 -0.81 10.91 20.77
CA ALA A 10 -1.73 11.36 19.73
C ALA A 10 -1.96 12.89 19.78
N ALA A 11 -2.23 13.43 20.99
CA ALA A 11 -2.37 14.86 21.22
C ALA A 11 -1.12 15.66 20.83
N MET A 12 0.05 15.16 21.20
CA MET A 12 1.33 15.77 20.84
C MET A 12 1.58 15.71 19.33
N ALA A 13 1.24 14.61 18.67
CA ALA A 13 1.36 14.45 17.23
C ALA A 13 0.48 15.46 16.48
N ILE A 14 -0.81 15.57 16.84
CA ILE A 14 -1.73 16.57 16.28
C ILE A 14 -1.22 18.00 16.54
N LYS A 15 -0.83 18.29 17.78
CA LYS A 15 -0.32 19.61 18.16
C LYS A 15 0.94 19.96 17.36
N TYR A 16 1.89 19.02 17.24
CA TYR A 16 3.12 19.23 16.49
C TYR A 16 2.86 19.38 15.00
N GLY A 17 1.97 18.56 14.43
CA GLY A 17 1.51 18.67 13.05
C GLY A 17 1.04 20.08 12.71
N ARG A 18 0.29 20.72 13.63
CA ARG A 18 -0.30 22.05 13.44
C ARG A 18 0.60 23.22 13.85
N ALA A 19 1.77 22.99 14.44
CA ALA A 19 2.60 24.05 15.03
C ALA A 19 3.44 24.85 14.01
N GLY A 20 3.11 24.86 12.71
CA GLY A 20 3.91 25.57 11.68
C GLY A 20 3.07 25.90 10.46
N GLY A 21 3.48 25.48 9.27
CA GLY A 21 2.68 25.75 8.07
C GLY A 21 1.30 25.09 8.14
N ASP A 22 0.34 25.67 7.43
CA ASP A 22 -1.04 25.20 7.41
C ASP A 22 -1.37 24.31 6.21
N GLY A 23 -0.36 23.95 5.40
CA GLY A 23 -0.50 23.05 4.27
C GLY A 23 -0.83 21.62 4.70
N TYR A 24 -1.73 20.95 3.97
CA TYR A 24 -2.20 19.61 4.33
C TYR A 24 -1.09 18.57 4.32
N ASP A 25 -0.19 18.58 3.31
CA ASP A 25 1.00 17.71 3.31
C ASP A 25 1.91 17.95 4.50
N GLU A 26 2.14 19.21 4.87
CA GLU A 26 3.04 19.57 5.96
C GLU A 26 2.49 19.10 7.31
N ILE A 27 1.18 19.31 7.54
CA ILE A 27 0.52 18.83 8.75
C ILE A 27 0.57 17.30 8.80
N GLY A 28 0.31 16.61 7.68
CA GLY A 28 0.36 15.15 7.61
C GLY A 28 1.76 14.60 7.90
N PHE A 29 2.77 15.13 7.20
CA PHE A 29 4.17 14.78 7.40
C PHE A 29 4.60 14.96 8.85
N ARG A 30 4.31 16.11 9.45
CA ARG A 30 4.74 16.42 10.82
C ARG A 30 3.97 15.60 11.86
N THR A 31 2.68 15.36 11.65
CA THR A 31 1.89 14.50 12.54
C THR A 31 2.50 13.10 12.58
N LEU A 32 2.75 12.51 11.41
CA LEU A 32 3.41 11.19 11.34
C LEU A 32 4.82 11.22 11.91
N ALA A 33 5.59 12.28 11.63
CA ALA A 33 6.92 12.47 12.19
C ALA A 33 6.94 12.41 13.73
N ALA A 34 5.87 12.89 14.37
CA ALA A 34 5.68 12.90 15.82
C ALA A 34 4.87 11.69 16.36
N ALA A 35 4.31 10.85 15.49
CA ALA A 35 3.58 9.65 15.90
C ALA A 35 4.53 8.61 16.50
N THR A 36 4.12 8.02 17.62
CA THR A 36 4.91 7.02 18.37
C THR A 36 4.78 5.60 17.81
N CYS A 37 3.80 5.39 16.93
CA CYS A 37 3.53 4.15 16.21
C CYS A 37 3.38 4.48 14.72
N ARG A 38 3.84 3.58 13.85
CA ARG A 38 3.73 3.65 12.40
C ARG A 38 3.72 2.23 11.86
N GLY A 39 2.68 1.88 11.12
CA GLY A 39 2.65 0.62 10.40
C GLY A 39 3.34 0.74 9.04
N ALA A 40 3.27 -0.34 8.27
CA ALA A 40 3.81 -0.40 6.92
C ALA A 40 3.04 0.48 5.91
N GLY A 41 1.79 0.85 6.23
CA GLY A 41 0.88 1.61 5.39
C GLY A 41 0.71 3.08 5.78
N ALA A 42 1.69 3.65 6.49
CA ALA A 42 1.62 5.03 6.96
C ALA A 42 1.41 6.03 5.80
N LEU A 43 0.62 7.08 6.08
CA LEU A 43 0.30 8.15 5.13
C LEU A 43 1.57 8.70 4.45
N ARG A 44 1.62 8.63 3.13
CA ARG A 44 2.62 9.31 2.32
C ARG A 44 2.12 10.67 1.88
N THR A 45 2.98 11.67 2.09
CA THR A 45 2.78 13.06 1.65
C THR A 45 3.86 13.41 0.65
N CYS A 46 3.67 14.48 -0.13
CA CYS A 46 4.72 14.95 -1.04
C CYS A 46 6.02 15.26 -0.26
N LEU A 47 5.89 15.80 0.95
CA LEU A 47 7.04 16.11 1.81
C LEU A 47 7.73 14.86 2.37
N SER A 48 6.98 13.81 2.74
CA SER A 48 7.60 12.55 3.17
C SER A 48 8.31 11.87 2.00
N SER A 49 7.71 11.88 0.79
CA SER A 49 8.38 11.33 -0.41
C SER A 49 9.68 12.07 -0.69
N ARG A 50 9.69 13.41 -0.70
CA ARG A 50 10.93 14.21 -0.87
C ARG A 50 11.97 13.89 0.18
N PHE A 51 11.56 13.77 1.43
CA PHE A 51 12.47 13.46 2.52
C PHE A 51 13.06 12.07 2.35
N GLU A 52 12.26 11.07 1.99
CA GLU A 52 12.72 9.72 1.70
C GLU A 52 13.60 9.67 0.46
N ASP A 53 13.30 10.42 -0.60
CA ASP A 53 14.09 10.48 -1.81
C ASP A 53 15.43 11.19 -1.57
N ASP A 54 15.47 12.26 -0.77
CA ASP A 54 16.72 12.89 -0.31
C ASP A 54 17.52 11.95 0.59
N LEU A 55 16.86 11.25 1.51
CA LEU A 55 17.51 10.26 2.37
C LEU A 55 18.06 9.09 1.54
N ARG A 56 17.28 8.53 0.61
CA ARG A 56 17.71 7.49 -0.33
C ARG A 56 18.83 7.99 -1.23
N GLY A 57 18.81 9.26 -1.64
CA GLY A 57 19.89 9.88 -2.41
C GLY A 57 21.19 9.99 -1.61
N ARG A 58 21.11 10.32 -0.32
CA ARG A 58 22.26 10.38 0.60
C ARG A 58 22.78 9.01 1.00
N LEU A 59 21.87 8.06 1.19
CA LEU A 59 22.15 6.66 1.50
C LEU A 59 22.33 5.80 0.25
N ALA A 60 22.34 6.41 -0.94
CA ALA A 60 22.32 5.69 -2.20
C ALA A 60 23.54 4.79 -2.25
N LEU A 61 23.29 3.50 -2.12
CA LEU A 61 24.35 2.52 -2.25
C LEU A 61 24.99 2.72 -3.64
N PRO A 62 26.33 2.69 -3.75
CA PRO A 62 27.02 2.62 -5.02
C PRO A 62 26.33 1.60 -5.93
N PRO A 63 26.21 1.82 -7.26
CA PRO A 63 25.43 0.94 -8.14
C PRO A 63 25.67 -0.57 -7.94
N PRO A 64 26.91 -1.04 -7.70
CA PRO A 64 27.14 -2.45 -7.43
C PRO A 64 26.59 -2.96 -6.09
N LEU A 65 26.50 -2.11 -5.06
CA LEU A 65 25.90 -2.46 -3.77
C LEU A 65 24.37 -2.45 -3.86
N ARG A 66 23.76 -1.55 -4.64
CA ARG A 66 22.33 -1.64 -4.99
C ARG A 66 22.02 -2.92 -5.75
N GLU A 67 22.88 -3.29 -6.69
CA GLU A 67 22.75 -4.55 -7.39
C GLU A 67 22.83 -5.72 -6.40
N LEU A 68 23.76 -5.72 -5.45
CA LEU A 68 23.85 -6.76 -4.41
C LEU A 68 22.66 -6.80 -3.44
N GLU A 69 22.13 -5.64 -3.03
CA GLU A 69 20.95 -5.52 -2.17
C GLU A 69 19.72 -6.09 -2.88
N ALA A 70 19.51 -5.68 -4.14
CA ALA A 70 18.45 -6.24 -4.99
C ALA A 70 18.60 -7.77 -5.15
N GLN A 71 19.81 -8.30 -5.04
CA GLN A 71 20.13 -9.72 -5.09
C GLN A 71 20.03 -10.44 -3.73
N GLN A 72 20.06 -9.75 -2.59
CA GLN A 72 20.09 -10.37 -1.26
C GLN A 72 18.82 -11.19 -0.98
N ALA A 73 17.65 -10.69 -1.37
CA ALA A 73 16.39 -11.42 -1.27
C ALA A 73 16.36 -12.68 -2.18
N TRP A 74 17.17 -12.71 -3.24
CA TRP A 74 17.36 -13.90 -4.10
C TRP A 74 18.27 -14.94 -3.44
N LEU A 75 19.16 -14.50 -2.56
CA LEU A 75 20.15 -15.36 -1.88
C LEU A 75 19.62 -16.03 -0.61
N ALA A 76 18.47 -15.59 -0.07
CA ALA A 76 17.84 -16.22 1.09
C ALA A 76 17.63 -17.74 0.88
N HIS A 77 17.85 -18.56 1.92
CA HIS A 77 17.61 -20.00 1.83
C HIS A 77 16.11 -20.30 1.76
N ARG A 78 15.70 -21.14 0.80
CA ARG A 78 14.31 -21.50 0.55
C ARG A 78 14.12 -23.01 0.75
N PRO A 79 13.19 -23.48 1.60
CA PRO A 79 12.86 -24.90 1.66
C PRO A 79 11.98 -25.29 0.47
N LEU A 80 12.15 -26.53 -0.03
CA LEU A 80 11.38 -27.04 -1.18
C LEU A 80 9.88 -27.15 -0.88
N ALA A 81 9.50 -27.31 0.40
CA ALA A 81 8.12 -27.26 0.88
C ALA A 81 8.08 -26.77 2.34
N PRO A 82 7.10 -25.91 2.73
CA PRO A 82 6.87 -25.61 4.14
C PRO A 82 6.35 -26.87 4.86
N PRO A 83 6.67 -27.08 6.15
CA PRO A 83 6.17 -28.21 6.90
C PRO A 83 4.65 -28.10 7.02
N ILE A 84 3.99 -29.26 6.88
CA ILE A 84 2.53 -29.35 6.89
C ILE A 84 1.98 -29.33 8.33
N GLU A 85 2.85 -29.56 9.32
CA GLU A 85 2.49 -29.64 10.74
C GLU A 85 2.90 -28.35 11.48
N GLY A 86 1.91 -27.65 12.06
CA GLY A 86 2.12 -26.44 12.88
C GLY A 86 1.24 -25.26 12.45
N GLY A 87 1.10 -24.27 13.33
CA GLY A 87 0.60 -22.94 12.96
C GLY A 87 1.76 -22.08 12.46
N PHE A 88 1.54 -21.29 11.42
CA PHE A 88 2.52 -20.36 10.85
C PHE A 88 1.95 -18.94 10.92
N ALA A 89 2.81 -17.96 11.18
CA ALA A 89 2.51 -16.58 10.80
C ALA A 89 3.08 -16.33 9.40
N PHE A 90 2.48 -15.41 8.66
CA PHE A 90 3.02 -15.00 7.37
C PHE A 90 2.86 -13.49 7.20
N ASP A 91 3.66 -12.95 6.31
CA ASP A 91 3.57 -11.57 5.84
C ASP A 91 3.89 -11.55 4.34
N ALA A 92 3.53 -10.48 3.63
CA ALA A 92 3.83 -10.33 2.22
C ALA A 92 4.06 -8.87 1.87
N ASP A 93 4.99 -8.63 0.95
CA ASP A 93 5.13 -7.36 0.26
C ASP A 93 4.85 -7.54 -1.24
N ASP A 94 5.15 -6.55 -2.07
CA ASP A 94 4.88 -6.59 -3.51
C ASP A 94 5.69 -7.62 -4.29
N SER A 95 6.77 -8.15 -3.71
CA SER A 95 7.75 -8.99 -4.39
C SER A 95 7.89 -10.37 -3.73
N PHE A 96 7.71 -10.41 -2.42
CA PHE A 96 8.02 -11.55 -1.59
C PHE A 96 6.89 -11.92 -0.63
N PHE A 97 6.80 -13.22 -0.37
CA PHE A 97 5.97 -13.82 0.66
C PHE A 97 6.88 -14.37 1.76
N TYR A 98 6.66 -13.94 3.00
CA TYR A 98 7.42 -14.30 4.18
C TYR A 98 6.62 -15.29 5.03
N LEU A 99 7.20 -16.45 5.33
CA LEU A 99 6.59 -17.46 6.18
C LEU A 99 7.40 -17.63 7.47
N HIS A 100 6.73 -17.53 8.62
CA HIS A 100 7.31 -17.59 9.96
C HIS A 100 6.83 -18.87 10.68
N PRO A 101 7.59 -19.98 10.60
CA PRO A 101 7.24 -21.26 11.24
C PRO A 101 7.46 -21.29 12.75
N GLY A 102 8.08 -20.26 13.31
CA GLY A 102 8.36 -20.14 14.72
C GLY A 102 9.25 -18.94 15.01
N PRO A 103 9.52 -18.65 16.29
CA PRO A 103 10.35 -17.51 16.69
C PRO A 103 11.74 -17.56 16.04
N GLY A 104 12.11 -16.49 15.34
CA GLY A 104 13.44 -16.33 14.75
C GLY A 104 13.70 -17.08 13.45
N GLN A 105 12.68 -17.67 12.82
CA GLN A 105 12.77 -18.24 11.48
C GLN A 105 11.86 -17.49 10.51
N THR A 106 12.41 -17.11 9.36
CA THR A 106 11.67 -16.51 8.24
C THR A 106 12.11 -17.18 6.95
N TRP A 107 11.16 -17.70 6.19
CA TRP A 107 11.40 -18.19 4.83
C TRP A 107 10.79 -17.22 3.83
N THR A 108 11.53 -16.90 2.78
CA THR A 108 11.15 -15.89 1.78
C THR A 108 10.94 -16.55 0.43
N TYR A 109 9.77 -16.38 -0.15
CA TYR A 109 9.37 -16.87 -1.47
C TYR A 109 9.07 -15.69 -2.39
N ARG A 110 9.29 -15.82 -3.70
CA ARG A 110 8.75 -14.85 -4.65
C ARG A 110 7.24 -15.06 -4.74
N LEU A 111 6.47 -14.00 -4.92
CA LEU A 111 5.02 -14.14 -5.14
C LEU A 111 4.71 -14.96 -6.41
N GLU A 112 5.57 -14.89 -7.42
CA GLU A 112 5.49 -15.73 -8.64
C GLU A 112 5.66 -17.23 -8.35
N ASP A 113 6.34 -17.60 -7.25
CA ASP A 113 6.77 -18.96 -6.93
C ASP A 113 6.35 -19.38 -5.50
N ILE A 114 5.14 -19.02 -5.07
CA ILE A 114 4.66 -19.42 -3.74
C ILE A 114 4.53 -20.95 -3.62
N PRO A 115 4.80 -21.54 -2.43
CA PRO A 115 4.65 -22.98 -2.23
C PRO A 115 3.25 -23.49 -2.54
N THR A 116 3.18 -24.67 -3.15
CA THR A 116 1.94 -25.34 -3.60
C THR A 116 0.97 -25.74 -2.47
N LEU A 117 1.27 -25.42 -1.21
CA LEU A 117 0.38 -25.64 -0.05
C LEU A 117 -0.61 -24.48 0.18
N PHE A 118 -0.33 -23.28 -0.33
CA PHE A 118 -1.21 -22.11 -0.26
C PHE A 118 -2.30 -21.94 -1.36
N PRO A 119 -2.33 -22.69 -2.50
CA PRO A 119 -3.34 -22.54 -3.56
C PRO A 119 -4.79 -22.77 -3.14
N ALA A 120 -5.05 -23.50 -2.03
CA ALA A 120 -6.41 -23.80 -1.61
C ALA A 120 -7.26 -22.54 -1.34
N ASN A 121 -6.61 -21.42 -1.01
CA ASN A 121 -7.26 -20.13 -0.74
C ASN A 121 -6.93 -19.06 -1.78
N VAL A 122 -6.31 -19.44 -2.91
CA VAL A 122 -6.05 -18.50 -4.00
C VAL A 122 -7.34 -18.23 -4.75
N VAL A 123 -7.64 -16.95 -4.96
CA VAL A 123 -8.82 -16.50 -5.69
C VAL A 123 -8.39 -16.08 -7.09
N ALA A 124 -9.08 -16.59 -8.11
CA ALA A 124 -8.93 -16.07 -9.48
C ALA A 124 -9.40 -14.61 -9.52
N ALA A 125 -8.54 -13.70 -9.95
CA ALA A 125 -8.78 -12.27 -9.83
C ALA A 125 -8.29 -11.51 -11.08
N ASP A 126 -9.01 -11.57 -12.20
CA ASP A 126 -8.65 -10.80 -13.39
C ASP A 126 -8.59 -9.27 -13.15
N ALA A 127 -7.94 -8.54 -14.06
CA ALA A 127 -8.16 -7.10 -14.17
C ALA A 127 -9.63 -6.81 -14.54
N GLY A 128 -10.16 -5.67 -14.07
CA GLY A 128 -11.53 -5.28 -14.38
C GLY A 128 -11.77 -5.13 -15.88
N ARG A 129 -13.00 -5.39 -16.33
CA ARG A 129 -13.43 -4.92 -17.65
C ARG A 129 -13.81 -3.46 -17.56
N LEU A 130 -13.53 -2.70 -18.63
CA LEU A 130 -13.96 -1.31 -18.71
C LEU A 130 -15.49 -1.23 -18.64
N ILE A 131 -16.01 -0.34 -17.79
CA ILE A 131 -17.46 -0.07 -17.68
C ILE A 131 -18.04 0.29 -19.04
N ALA A 132 -17.28 1.03 -19.85
CA ALA A 132 -17.69 1.45 -21.20
C ALA A 132 -17.73 0.31 -22.24
N HIS A 133 -17.38 -0.93 -21.87
CA HIS A 133 -17.71 -2.13 -22.66
C HIS A 133 -19.13 -2.62 -22.40
N ALA A 134 -19.66 -2.39 -21.19
CA ALA A 134 -21.03 -2.75 -20.82
C ALA A 134 -22.02 -1.68 -21.27
N ASP A 135 -21.62 -0.41 -21.25
CA ASP A 135 -22.48 0.72 -21.59
C ASP A 135 -21.79 1.63 -22.64
N ALA A 136 -22.33 1.64 -23.85
CA ALA A 136 -21.84 2.48 -24.95
C ALA A 136 -22.36 3.91 -24.88
N ASN A 137 -22.93 4.35 -23.74
CA ASN A 137 -23.46 5.69 -23.53
C ASN A 137 -22.46 6.75 -23.99
N LEU A 138 -22.83 7.43 -25.08
CA LEU A 138 -22.08 8.49 -25.69
C LEU A 138 -22.14 9.71 -24.78
N ILE A 139 -20.98 10.17 -24.30
CA ILE A 139 -20.88 11.51 -23.72
C ILE A 139 -20.78 12.47 -24.90
N PRO A 140 -21.77 13.35 -25.12
CA PRO A 140 -21.73 14.27 -26.25
C PRO A 140 -20.46 15.11 -26.24
N GLY A 141 -19.72 15.15 -27.35
CA GLY A 141 -18.48 15.90 -27.45
C GLY A 141 -17.24 15.22 -26.85
N ALA A 142 -17.34 13.96 -26.39
CA ALA A 142 -16.16 13.15 -26.06
C ALA A 142 -15.58 12.54 -27.34
N PHE A 143 -14.35 12.91 -27.66
CA PHE A 143 -13.63 12.46 -28.85
C PHE A 143 -12.37 11.69 -28.45
N TRP A 144 -12.08 10.60 -29.16
CA TRP A 144 -10.95 9.73 -28.85
C TRP A 144 -10.02 9.59 -30.06
N LEU A 145 -8.72 9.70 -29.83
CA LEU A 145 -7.66 9.58 -30.83
C LEU A 145 -7.15 8.13 -30.89
N PRO A 146 -7.22 7.44 -32.04
CA PRO A 146 -6.62 6.11 -32.18
C PRO A 146 -5.12 6.14 -31.89
N LEU A 147 -4.59 5.16 -31.15
CA LEU A 147 -3.17 5.08 -30.83
C LEU A 147 -2.31 4.95 -32.09
N SER A 148 -2.79 4.22 -33.11
CA SER A 148 -2.12 4.13 -34.41
C SER A 148 -2.01 5.48 -35.13
N ARG A 149 -2.97 6.38 -34.92
CA ARG A 149 -2.89 7.75 -35.44
C ARG A 149 -1.80 8.56 -34.74
N LEU A 150 -1.69 8.46 -33.41
CA LEU A 150 -0.60 9.09 -32.66
C LEU A 150 0.76 8.60 -33.16
N ILE A 151 0.91 7.29 -33.37
CA ILE A 151 2.14 6.68 -33.89
C ILE A 151 2.46 7.21 -35.29
N ALA A 152 1.47 7.28 -36.19
CA ALA A 152 1.65 7.80 -37.54
C ALA A 152 2.02 9.30 -37.56
N ASP A 153 1.44 10.11 -36.67
CA ASP A 153 1.76 11.55 -36.57
C ASP A 153 3.08 11.83 -35.85
N GLY A 154 3.59 10.87 -35.08
CA GLY A 154 4.83 10.95 -34.30
C GLY A 154 4.77 11.91 -33.10
N ARG A 155 3.65 12.59 -32.88
CA ARG A 155 3.40 13.55 -31.80
C ARG A 155 1.91 13.85 -31.64
N PHE A 156 1.52 14.38 -30.49
CA PHE A 156 0.19 14.95 -30.32
C PHE A 156 0.00 16.19 -31.19
N ARG A 157 -1.18 16.31 -31.79
CA ARG A 157 -1.58 17.44 -32.63
C ARG A 157 -2.79 18.12 -31.99
N PRO A 158 -2.95 19.45 -32.13
CA PRO A 158 -4.14 20.11 -31.62
C PRO A 158 -5.37 19.50 -32.31
N MET A 159 -6.48 19.37 -31.58
CA MET A 159 -7.71 18.71 -32.07
C MET A 159 -8.12 19.17 -33.48
N GLN A 160 -7.97 20.45 -33.81
CA GLN A 160 -8.31 20.98 -35.14
C GLN A 160 -7.54 20.32 -36.30
N GLN A 161 -6.33 19.82 -36.07
CA GLN A 161 -5.49 19.18 -37.09
C GLN A 161 -5.76 17.68 -37.24
N VAL A 162 -6.43 17.05 -36.28
CA VAL A 162 -6.71 15.60 -36.26
C VAL A 162 -8.20 15.30 -36.14
N ARG A 163 -9.06 16.32 -36.27
CA ARG A 163 -10.51 16.22 -36.05
C ARG A 163 -11.17 15.13 -36.90
N ASP A 164 -10.68 14.93 -38.12
CA ASP A 164 -11.13 13.91 -39.07
C ASP A 164 -10.78 12.47 -38.63
N ALA A 165 -9.74 12.31 -37.81
CA ALA A 165 -9.31 11.02 -37.25
C ALA A 165 -9.92 10.71 -35.87
N LEU A 166 -10.60 11.68 -35.25
CA LEU A 166 -11.21 11.49 -33.93
C LEU A 166 -12.51 10.71 -34.00
N SER A 167 -12.66 9.76 -33.10
CA SER A 167 -13.86 8.95 -32.98
C SER A 167 -14.73 9.41 -31.82
N GLY A 168 -15.94 9.90 -32.12
CA GLY A 168 -16.96 10.17 -31.10
C GLY A 168 -17.72 8.91 -30.65
N ARG A 169 -17.70 7.85 -31.47
CA ARG A 169 -18.33 6.55 -31.19
C ARG A 169 -17.31 5.45 -31.43
N LEU A 170 -17.03 4.69 -30.39
CA LEU A 170 -16.07 3.57 -30.45
C LEU A 170 -16.82 2.23 -30.48
N ALA A 171 -16.18 1.23 -31.06
CA ALA A 171 -16.66 -0.15 -31.01
C ALA A 171 -16.65 -0.66 -29.55
N GLN A 172 -17.48 -1.67 -29.27
CA GLN A 172 -17.62 -2.21 -27.91
C GLN A 172 -16.34 -2.86 -27.39
N ASP A 173 -15.49 -3.33 -28.31
CA ASP A 173 -14.19 -3.96 -28.06
C ASP A 173 -13.00 -2.96 -28.15
N ALA A 174 -13.28 -1.66 -28.25
CA ALA A 174 -12.24 -0.64 -28.15
C ALA A 174 -11.81 -0.43 -26.70
N CYS A 175 -10.51 -0.33 -26.45
CA CYS A 175 -9.97 0.05 -25.16
C CYS A 175 -9.77 1.56 -25.12
N ARG A 176 -10.41 2.21 -24.15
CA ARG A 176 -10.31 3.65 -23.92
C ARG A 176 -9.26 3.93 -22.86
N ILE A 177 -8.34 4.83 -23.14
CA ILE A 177 -7.30 5.28 -22.21
C ILE A 177 -7.39 6.79 -22.06
N PHE A 178 -7.71 7.26 -20.86
CA PHE A 178 -7.63 8.66 -20.50
C PHE A 178 -6.20 8.99 -20.09
N VAL A 179 -5.56 9.93 -20.77
CA VAL A 179 -4.16 10.29 -20.53
C VAL A 179 -4.10 11.58 -19.73
N SER A 180 -3.85 11.46 -18.43
CA SER A 180 -3.52 12.60 -17.59
C SER A 180 -2.02 12.88 -17.65
N HIS A 181 -1.65 14.15 -17.81
CA HIS A 181 -0.27 14.56 -17.97
C HIS A 181 -0.06 16.02 -17.57
N ARG A 182 1.21 16.41 -17.45
CA ARG A 182 1.61 17.80 -17.28
C ARG A 182 1.88 18.49 -18.61
N TRP A 183 1.18 19.59 -18.87
CA TRP A 183 1.57 20.55 -19.91
C TRP A 183 2.95 21.14 -19.64
N LEU A 184 3.91 20.95 -20.56
CA LEU A 184 5.27 21.46 -20.43
C LEU A 184 5.37 22.97 -20.73
N THR A 185 4.45 23.51 -21.52
CA THR A 185 4.35 24.96 -21.79
C THR A 185 2.88 25.37 -21.83
N ALA A 186 2.59 26.67 -21.67
CA ALA A 186 1.22 27.18 -21.75
C ALA A 186 0.59 27.07 -23.16
N ALA A 187 1.41 27.00 -24.22
CA ALA A 187 0.93 26.97 -25.59
C ALA A 187 0.84 25.55 -26.18
N HIS A 188 1.66 24.62 -25.68
CA HIS A 188 1.73 23.26 -26.17
C HIS A 188 2.14 22.31 -25.04
N PRO A 189 1.39 21.23 -24.77
CA PRO A 189 1.71 20.32 -23.67
C PRO A 189 2.99 19.52 -23.92
N ASP A 190 3.21 19.06 -25.15
CA ASP A 190 4.38 18.25 -25.54
C ASP A 190 5.09 18.81 -26.78
N PRO A 191 5.79 19.97 -26.67
CA PRO A 191 6.36 20.66 -27.84
C PRO A 191 7.42 19.83 -28.58
N SER A 192 8.13 18.94 -27.88
CA SER A 192 9.14 18.07 -28.48
C SER A 192 8.59 16.75 -29.03
N GLY A 193 7.34 16.38 -28.72
CA GLY A 193 6.79 15.06 -29.04
C GLY A 193 7.33 13.93 -28.15
N ALA A 194 7.98 14.25 -27.04
CA ALA A 194 8.65 13.26 -26.20
C ALA A 194 7.68 12.54 -25.27
N GLN A 195 6.61 13.21 -24.82
CA GLN A 195 5.53 12.55 -24.09
C GLN A 195 4.78 11.59 -25.01
N ALA A 196 4.46 11.99 -26.25
CA ALA A 196 3.86 11.13 -27.25
C ALA A 196 4.70 9.86 -27.50
N GLN A 197 6.02 10.02 -27.63
CA GLN A 197 6.95 8.89 -27.80
C GLN A 197 6.92 7.94 -26.61
N SER A 198 7.10 8.49 -25.40
CA SER A 198 7.12 7.69 -24.17
C SER A 198 5.80 6.94 -23.94
N LEU A 199 4.66 7.60 -24.16
CA LEU A 199 3.35 6.98 -24.05
C LEU A 199 3.18 5.82 -25.02
N ALA A 200 3.44 6.05 -26.31
CA ALA A 200 3.22 5.05 -27.35
C ALA A 200 4.09 3.81 -27.11
N TRP A 201 5.38 4.01 -26.81
CA TRP A 201 6.29 2.90 -26.51
C TRP A 201 5.88 2.12 -25.27
N GLN A 202 5.46 2.77 -24.19
CA GLN A 202 5.01 2.09 -22.98
C GLN A 202 3.70 1.33 -23.17
N LEU A 203 2.73 1.89 -23.92
CA LEU A 203 1.47 1.19 -24.22
C LEU A 203 1.70 -0.04 -25.12
N VAL A 204 2.53 0.08 -26.16
CA VAL A 204 2.89 -1.05 -27.03
C VAL A 204 3.70 -2.09 -26.26
N GLY A 205 4.62 -1.65 -25.40
CA GLY A 205 5.38 -2.50 -24.48
C GLY A 205 4.49 -3.29 -23.53
N ALA A 206 3.44 -2.66 -22.97
CA ALA A 206 2.49 -3.35 -22.08
C ALA A 206 1.65 -4.40 -22.82
N ILE A 207 1.33 -4.20 -24.12
CA ILE A 207 0.72 -5.26 -24.95
C ILE A 207 1.70 -6.42 -25.15
N ALA A 208 2.98 -6.13 -25.39
CA ALA A 208 4.00 -7.15 -25.55
C ALA A 208 4.18 -7.97 -24.25
N GLU A 209 4.22 -7.29 -23.10
CA GLU A 209 4.22 -7.92 -21.79
C GLU A 209 2.99 -8.80 -21.59
N ALA A 210 1.80 -8.32 -21.95
CA ALA A 210 0.57 -9.12 -21.91
C ALA A 210 0.66 -10.38 -22.77
N MET A 211 1.29 -10.32 -23.96
CA MET A 211 1.55 -11.52 -24.78
C MET A 211 2.47 -12.52 -24.07
N GLU A 212 3.52 -12.07 -23.39
CA GLU A 212 4.42 -12.96 -22.64
C GLU A 212 3.71 -13.62 -21.45
N VAL A 213 2.86 -12.88 -20.75
CA VAL A 213 2.01 -13.43 -19.69
C VAL A 213 1.09 -14.50 -20.27
N VAL A 214 0.41 -14.21 -21.37
CA VAL A 214 -0.46 -15.19 -22.03
C VAL A 214 0.31 -16.42 -22.51
N ALA A 215 1.54 -16.26 -23.00
CA ALA A 215 2.37 -17.39 -23.44
C ALA A 215 2.72 -18.35 -22.29
N LYS A 216 2.86 -17.83 -21.06
CA LYS A 216 3.18 -18.61 -19.86
C LYS A 216 1.93 -19.13 -19.15
N ARG A 217 0.93 -18.26 -18.96
CA ARG A 217 -0.27 -18.51 -18.16
C ARG A 217 -1.41 -19.13 -18.97
N GLY A 218 -1.47 -18.87 -20.27
CA GLY A 218 -2.61 -19.17 -21.14
C GLY A 218 -3.52 -17.96 -21.34
N LEU A 219 -4.25 -17.93 -22.46
CA LEU A 219 -5.05 -16.78 -22.88
C LEU A 219 -6.21 -16.47 -21.94
N ASP A 220 -6.94 -17.51 -21.54
CA ASP A 220 -8.17 -17.40 -20.77
C ASP A 220 -7.94 -17.55 -19.25
N GLU A 221 -6.71 -17.87 -18.85
CA GLU A 221 -6.39 -18.14 -17.45
C GLU A 221 -6.22 -16.82 -16.67
N PRO A 222 -6.97 -16.63 -15.57
CA PRO A 222 -6.90 -15.44 -14.75
C PRO A 222 -5.63 -15.42 -13.89
N ARG A 223 -5.21 -14.22 -13.48
CA ARG A 223 -4.19 -14.11 -12.43
C ARG A 223 -4.73 -14.64 -11.10
N ALA A 224 -3.83 -15.16 -10.28
CA ALA A 224 -4.12 -15.66 -8.95
C ALA A 224 -3.87 -14.57 -7.90
N MET A 225 -4.75 -14.45 -6.91
CA MET A 225 -4.58 -13.54 -5.78
C MET A 225 -4.60 -14.32 -4.46
N PHE A 226 -3.68 -13.97 -3.56
CA PHE A 226 -3.55 -14.52 -2.23
C PHE A 226 -3.35 -13.39 -1.22
N PHE A 227 -4.28 -13.23 -0.28
CA PHE A 227 -4.25 -12.17 0.74
C PHE A 227 -4.02 -10.75 0.18
N GLY A 228 -4.60 -10.43 -0.97
CA GLY A 228 -4.45 -9.11 -1.61
C GLY A 228 -3.23 -8.96 -2.51
N HIS A 229 -2.31 -9.94 -2.52
CA HIS A 229 -1.14 -9.95 -3.39
C HIS A 229 -1.39 -10.85 -4.61
N PHE A 230 -0.90 -10.45 -5.78
CA PHE A 230 -0.92 -11.31 -6.96
C PHE A 230 0.18 -12.35 -6.86
N VAL A 231 -0.14 -13.60 -7.17
CA VAL A 231 0.78 -14.74 -7.10
C VAL A 231 0.79 -15.51 -8.42
N GLY A 232 1.88 -16.22 -8.69
CA GLY A 232 2.11 -16.87 -9.98
C GLY A 232 2.50 -15.92 -11.10
N CYS A 233 2.41 -16.37 -12.35
CA CYS A 233 2.76 -15.54 -13.51
C CYS A 233 1.73 -14.42 -13.73
N HIS A 234 2.17 -13.17 -13.59
CA HIS A 234 1.38 -11.98 -13.92
C HIS A 234 2.27 -10.91 -14.56
N GLY A 235 1.63 -9.97 -15.27
CA GLY A 235 2.28 -8.77 -15.78
C GLY A 235 2.07 -7.57 -14.86
N SER A 236 2.53 -6.41 -15.31
CA SER A 236 2.19 -5.11 -14.75
C SER A 236 0.67 -4.88 -14.76
N ALA A 237 0.19 -4.01 -13.87
CA ALA A 237 -1.25 -3.70 -13.78
C ALA A 237 -1.84 -3.21 -15.11
N LEU A 238 -1.06 -2.45 -15.90
CA LEU A 238 -1.45 -2.01 -17.23
C LEU A 238 -1.47 -3.16 -18.24
N ALA A 239 -0.46 -4.04 -18.24
CA ALA A 239 -0.43 -5.21 -19.12
C ALA A 239 -1.62 -6.14 -18.86
N GLU A 240 -1.95 -6.40 -17.59
CA GLU A 240 -3.14 -7.20 -17.22
C GLU A 240 -4.44 -6.54 -17.66
N SER A 241 -4.55 -5.22 -17.52
CA SER A 241 -5.73 -4.48 -17.98
C SER A 241 -5.89 -4.55 -19.50
N LEU A 242 -4.78 -4.44 -20.25
CA LEU A 242 -4.78 -4.58 -21.70
C LEU A 242 -4.99 -6.04 -22.15
N LEU A 243 -4.51 -7.02 -21.37
CA LEU A 243 -4.74 -8.44 -21.62
C LEU A 243 -6.26 -8.72 -21.62
N VAL A 244 -6.96 -8.26 -20.59
CA VAL A 244 -8.41 -8.46 -20.45
C VAL A 244 -9.19 -7.68 -21.51
N ASN A 245 -8.83 -6.42 -21.76
CA ASN A 245 -9.67 -5.49 -22.54
C ASN A 245 -9.30 -5.38 -24.02
N VAL A 246 -8.11 -5.84 -24.44
CA VAL A 246 -7.62 -5.76 -25.84
C VAL A 246 -7.25 -7.13 -26.38
N VAL A 247 -6.43 -7.89 -25.65
CA VAL A 247 -5.85 -9.16 -26.15
C VAL A 247 -6.90 -10.26 -26.24
N ARG A 248 -7.55 -10.62 -25.13
CA ARG A 248 -8.51 -11.73 -25.08
C ARG A 248 -9.67 -11.59 -26.07
N PRO A 249 -10.23 -10.38 -26.30
CA PRO A 249 -11.27 -10.21 -27.32
C PRO A 249 -10.78 -10.33 -28.77
N ALA A 250 -9.48 -10.16 -29.03
CA ALA A 250 -8.94 -9.97 -30.38
C ALA A 250 -8.07 -11.12 -30.89
N ILE A 251 -7.44 -11.90 -29.99
CA ILE A 251 -6.55 -13.00 -30.33
C ILE A 251 -7.25 -14.32 -30.01
N ASP A 252 -7.28 -15.25 -30.96
CA ASP A 252 -7.70 -16.63 -30.72
C ASP A 252 -6.49 -17.53 -30.42
N ARG A 253 -6.78 -18.74 -29.93
CA ARG A 253 -5.73 -19.72 -29.58
C ARG A 253 -4.87 -20.14 -30.78
N ALA A 254 -5.41 -20.06 -31.99
CA ALA A 254 -4.68 -20.43 -33.21
C ALA A 254 -3.63 -19.38 -33.58
N SER A 255 -3.95 -18.10 -33.37
CA SER A 255 -3.10 -16.95 -33.71
C SER A 255 -2.15 -16.56 -32.58
N LEU A 256 -2.31 -17.14 -31.38
CA LEU A 256 -1.56 -16.75 -30.20
C LEU A 256 -0.04 -16.89 -30.38
N SER A 257 0.43 -18.02 -30.92
CA SER A 257 1.87 -18.24 -31.11
C SER A 257 2.50 -17.18 -32.04
N ASP A 258 1.78 -16.77 -33.08
CA ASP A 258 2.23 -15.76 -34.03
C ASP A 258 2.21 -14.36 -33.40
N ALA A 259 1.17 -14.03 -32.63
CA ALA A 259 1.09 -12.77 -31.90
C ALA A 259 2.22 -12.62 -30.88
N VAL A 260 2.55 -13.70 -30.15
CA VAL A 260 3.70 -13.74 -29.22
C VAL A 260 5.02 -13.57 -29.98
N ALA A 261 5.18 -14.21 -31.14
CA ALA A 261 6.38 -14.05 -31.96
C ALA A 261 6.53 -12.62 -32.51
N GLU A 262 5.43 -11.96 -32.89
CA GLU A 262 5.42 -10.54 -33.28
C GLU A 262 5.77 -9.63 -32.10
N ALA A 263 5.18 -9.84 -30.92
CA ALA A 263 5.48 -9.06 -29.73
C ALA A 263 6.96 -9.11 -29.33
N ARG A 264 7.61 -10.27 -29.47
CA ARG A 264 9.05 -10.46 -29.22
C ARG A 264 9.97 -9.71 -30.18
N GLN A 265 9.45 -9.12 -31.25
CA GLN A 265 10.24 -8.25 -32.14
C GLN A 265 10.46 -6.85 -31.54
N LEU A 266 9.69 -6.49 -30.52
CA LEU A 266 9.89 -5.23 -29.80
C LEU A 266 11.18 -5.31 -28.96
N PRO A 267 11.88 -4.18 -28.78
CA PRO A 267 12.99 -4.11 -27.85
C PRO A 267 12.52 -4.50 -26.44
N PRO A 268 13.36 -5.23 -25.66
CA PRO A 268 12.99 -5.69 -24.32
C PRO A 268 12.76 -4.53 -23.34
N ASP A 269 13.34 -3.35 -23.61
CA ASP A 269 13.13 -2.13 -22.86
C ASP A 269 12.53 -1.03 -23.77
N PRO A 270 11.19 -0.87 -23.78
CA PRO A 270 10.51 0.18 -24.53
C PRO A 270 10.92 1.60 -24.11
N LEU A 271 11.29 1.82 -22.84
CA LEU A 271 11.68 3.14 -22.34
C LEU A 271 13.05 3.54 -22.83
N ALA A 272 14.00 2.61 -22.94
CA ALA A 272 15.28 2.89 -23.57
C ALA A 272 15.17 3.17 -25.08
N ALA A 273 14.12 2.64 -25.73
CA ALA A 273 13.85 2.87 -27.14
C ALA A 273 13.19 4.23 -27.42
N ALA A 274 12.29 4.68 -26.54
CA ALA A 274 11.47 5.87 -26.78
C ALA A 274 12.27 7.15 -27.11
N PRO A 275 13.32 7.54 -26.36
CA PRO A 275 14.11 8.74 -26.69
C PRO A 275 14.90 8.65 -28.01
N ARG A 276 15.09 7.43 -28.54
CA ARG A 276 15.83 7.18 -29.80
C ARG A 276 14.90 7.18 -31.02
N ASP A 277 13.59 7.13 -30.80
CA ASP A 277 12.59 7.02 -31.84
C ASP A 277 11.85 8.35 -32.05
N ALA A 278 12.61 9.36 -32.46
CA ALA A 278 12.07 10.68 -32.74
C ALA A 278 10.97 10.59 -33.82
N GLY A 279 9.75 10.96 -33.45
CA GLY A 279 8.59 10.89 -34.34
C GLY A 279 8.03 9.49 -34.56
N LEU A 280 8.38 8.51 -33.72
CA LEU A 280 7.79 7.15 -33.71
C LEU A 280 7.99 6.33 -35.00
N GLN A 281 9.02 6.64 -35.79
CA GLN A 281 9.28 6.00 -37.08
C GLN A 281 9.71 4.53 -36.92
N LEU A 282 10.53 4.23 -35.92
CA LEU A 282 10.96 2.87 -35.62
C LEU A 282 9.77 2.03 -35.17
N LEU A 283 8.96 2.55 -34.23
CA LEU A 283 7.77 1.86 -33.75
C LEU A 283 6.76 1.60 -34.89
N ALA A 284 6.50 2.61 -35.73
CA ALA A 284 5.64 2.47 -36.91
C ALA A 284 6.15 1.37 -37.84
N GLY A 285 7.45 1.36 -38.15
CA GLY A 285 8.06 0.34 -39.01
C GLY A 285 8.02 -1.08 -38.42
N ILE A 286 8.08 -1.23 -37.10
CA ILE A 286 7.85 -2.53 -36.44
C ILE A 286 6.40 -2.97 -36.64
N LEU A 287 5.43 -2.10 -36.34
CA LEU A 287 4.00 -2.41 -36.46
C LEU A 287 3.56 -2.69 -37.91
N GLU A 288 4.20 -2.09 -38.90
CA GLU A 288 3.97 -2.40 -40.33
C GLU A 288 4.32 -3.86 -40.67
N ARG A 289 5.31 -4.45 -39.98
CA ARG A 289 5.72 -5.85 -40.17
C ARG A 289 5.05 -6.82 -39.19
N SER A 290 4.23 -6.30 -38.28
CA SER A 290 3.56 -7.05 -37.21
C SER A 290 2.05 -6.82 -37.26
N PRO A 291 1.33 -7.45 -38.24
CA PRO A 291 -0.08 -7.19 -38.48
C PRO A 291 -1.00 -7.55 -37.30
N LEU A 292 -0.68 -8.58 -36.51
CA LEU A 292 -1.47 -8.93 -35.32
C LEU A 292 -1.29 -7.88 -34.24
N MET A 293 -0.04 -7.47 -33.97
CA MET A 293 0.23 -6.36 -33.04
C MET A 293 -0.45 -5.08 -33.47
N ARG A 294 -0.38 -4.72 -34.77
CA ARG A 294 -1.06 -3.54 -35.31
C ARG A 294 -2.57 -3.60 -35.08
N SER A 295 -3.20 -4.76 -35.32
CA SER A 295 -4.63 -4.97 -35.05
C SER A 295 -5.00 -4.75 -33.57
N LEU A 296 -4.13 -5.15 -32.64
CA LEU A 296 -4.31 -4.84 -31.21
C LEU A 296 -4.17 -3.35 -30.91
N ILE A 297 -3.18 -2.68 -31.50
CA ILE A 297 -2.94 -1.24 -31.32
C ILE A 297 -4.09 -0.39 -31.89
N ASP A 298 -4.69 -0.79 -33.02
CA ASP A 298 -5.83 -0.10 -33.63
C ASP A 298 -7.09 -0.12 -32.74
N ARG A 299 -7.15 -1.00 -31.73
CA ARG A 299 -8.25 -1.06 -30.75
C ARG A 299 -8.07 -0.07 -29.59
N ILE A 300 -6.86 0.47 -29.39
CA ILE A 300 -6.55 1.39 -28.30
C ILE A 300 -6.84 2.83 -28.75
N HIS A 301 -7.64 3.53 -27.95
CA HIS A 301 -8.07 4.90 -28.21
C HIS A 301 -7.76 5.78 -27.01
N LEU A 302 -7.11 6.91 -27.27
CA LEU A 302 -6.62 7.83 -26.27
C LEU A 302 -7.56 9.03 -26.15
N TRP A 303 -7.82 9.46 -24.93
CA TRP A 303 -8.29 10.81 -24.66
C TRP A 303 -7.12 11.61 -24.10
N TYR A 304 -6.66 12.60 -24.87
CA TYR A 304 -5.58 13.52 -24.50
C TYR A 304 -6.09 14.93 -24.78
N ASP A 305 -6.23 15.74 -23.73
CA ASP A 305 -6.95 17.02 -23.76
C ASP A 305 -6.61 17.91 -24.98
N PHE A 306 -5.35 17.99 -25.37
CA PHE A 306 -4.87 18.82 -26.49
C PHE A 306 -5.31 18.29 -27.86
N SER A 307 -5.40 16.97 -28.01
CA SER A 307 -5.82 16.32 -29.24
C SER A 307 -7.33 16.08 -29.29
N CYS A 308 -8.00 16.08 -28.14
CA CYS A 308 -9.42 15.70 -28.01
C CYS A 308 -10.35 16.88 -27.67
N LEU A 309 -9.80 18.02 -27.23
CA LEU A 309 -10.54 19.26 -27.03
C LEU A 309 -10.01 20.38 -27.95
N PRO A 310 -10.88 21.30 -28.41
CA PRO A 310 -10.43 22.41 -29.25
C PRO A 310 -9.40 23.29 -28.55
N GLN A 311 -8.33 23.65 -29.25
CA GLN A 311 -7.25 24.50 -28.75
C GLN A 311 -7.33 25.93 -29.30
N ALA A 312 -6.66 26.88 -28.65
CA ALA A 312 -6.67 28.27 -29.14
C ALA A 312 -5.89 28.39 -30.48
N PRO A 313 -6.33 29.27 -31.42
CA PRO A 313 -7.58 30.04 -31.40
C PRO A 313 -8.82 29.16 -31.66
N ARG A 314 -9.87 29.35 -30.85
CA ARG A 314 -11.14 28.61 -30.95
C ARG A 314 -12.18 29.43 -31.72
N SER A 315 -12.94 28.77 -32.60
CA SER A 315 -14.21 29.31 -33.08
C SER A 315 -15.25 29.36 -31.94
N SER A 316 -16.42 29.99 -32.16
CA SER A 316 -17.51 29.99 -31.16
C SER A 316 -18.06 28.60 -30.87
N GLU A 317 -18.10 27.73 -31.89
CA GLU A 317 -18.49 26.32 -31.75
C GLU A 317 -17.44 25.54 -30.96
N ASP A 318 -16.15 25.74 -31.29
CA ASP A 318 -15.04 25.12 -30.58
C ASP A 318 -14.96 25.55 -29.11
N ASP A 319 -15.28 26.81 -28.80
CA ASP A 319 -15.32 27.30 -27.43
C ASP A 319 -16.47 26.65 -26.64
N THR A 320 -17.63 26.46 -27.27
CA THR A 320 -18.76 25.74 -26.67
C THR A 320 -18.39 24.29 -26.39
N LEU A 321 -17.79 23.61 -27.37
CA LEU A 321 -17.34 22.23 -27.23
C LEU A 321 -16.24 22.09 -26.16
N PHE A 322 -15.27 23.00 -26.13
CA PHE A 322 -14.20 23.00 -25.12
C PHE A 322 -14.77 23.11 -23.71
N ARG A 323 -15.69 24.07 -23.47
CA ARG A 323 -16.34 24.25 -22.15
C ARG A 323 -17.17 23.03 -21.76
N HIS A 324 -17.91 22.44 -22.70
CA HIS A 324 -18.69 21.24 -22.44
C HIS A 324 -17.78 20.06 -22.08
N GLY A 325 -16.69 19.86 -22.84
CA GLY A 325 -15.71 18.81 -22.58
C GLY A 325 -15.04 18.94 -21.21
N LEU A 326 -14.66 20.16 -20.81
CA LEU A 326 -14.13 20.42 -19.47
C LEU A 326 -15.15 20.11 -18.36
N MET A 327 -16.42 20.49 -18.54
CA MET A 327 -17.47 20.17 -17.56
C MET A 327 -17.77 18.65 -17.49
N ALA A 328 -17.54 17.93 -18.59
CA ALA A 328 -17.76 16.48 -18.68
C ALA A 328 -16.51 15.64 -18.35
N LEU A 329 -15.41 16.25 -17.88
CA LEU A 329 -14.10 15.59 -17.74
C LEU A 329 -14.16 14.29 -16.92
N GLY A 330 -14.78 14.33 -15.73
CA GLY A 330 -14.92 13.14 -14.89
C GLY A 330 -15.74 12.03 -15.56
N ALA A 331 -16.79 12.39 -16.30
CA ALA A 331 -17.58 11.42 -17.06
C ALA A 331 -16.74 10.81 -18.20
N ILE A 332 -15.97 11.63 -18.94
CA ILE A 332 -15.07 11.17 -20.00
C ILE A 332 -14.02 10.22 -19.43
N GLN A 333 -13.40 10.59 -18.31
CA GLN A 333 -12.41 9.78 -17.61
C GLN A 333 -12.99 8.44 -17.18
N SER A 334 -14.22 8.39 -16.66
CA SER A 334 -14.87 7.15 -16.25
C SER A 334 -15.12 6.15 -17.39
N GLN A 335 -14.99 6.57 -18.66
CA GLN A 335 -15.13 5.67 -19.81
C GLN A 335 -13.89 4.82 -20.08
N GLY A 336 -12.72 5.16 -19.54
CA GLY A 336 -11.45 4.51 -19.89
C GLY A 336 -10.50 4.36 -18.73
N TRP A 337 -9.46 3.55 -18.91
CA TRP A 337 -8.37 3.45 -17.94
C TRP A 337 -7.63 4.77 -17.86
N THR A 338 -7.39 5.27 -16.66
CA THR A 338 -6.55 6.46 -16.50
C THR A 338 -5.09 6.05 -16.50
N VAL A 339 -4.33 6.64 -17.40
CA VAL A 339 -2.88 6.59 -17.44
C VAL A 339 -2.35 7.95 -17.03
N VAL A 340 -1.45 7.98 -16.05
CA VAL A 340 -0.79 9.20 -15.60
C VAL A 340 0.64 9.22 -16.11
N MET A 341 0.97 10.24 -16.90
CA MET A 341 2.33 10.51 -17.33
C MET A 341 3.01 11.49 -16.37
N ALA A 342 3.88 10.97 -15.51
CA ALA A 342 4.62 11.77 -14.55
C ALA A 342 6.13 11.59 -14.72
N ASP A 343 6.85 12.71 -14.82
CA ASP A 343 8.31 12.74 -14.68
C ASP A 343 8.71 12.75 -13.20
N ASP A 344 7.93 13.45 -12.38
CA ASP A 344 8.14 13.68 -10.97
C ASP A 344 6.77 13.76 -10.28
N ALA A 345 6.62 13.06 -9.15
CA ALA A 345 5.35 12.93 -8.47
C ALA A 345 4.84 14.25 -7.90
N ASP A 346 5.75 15.04 -7.31
CA ASP A 346 5.40 16.27 -6.64
C ASP A 346 5.08 17.38 -7.62
N ASP A 347 5.81 17.46 -8.72
CA ASP A 347 5.56 18.41 -9.78
C ASP A 347 4.20 18.14 -10.45
N TYR A 348 3.85 16.87 -10.65
CA TYR A 348 2.53 16.49 -11.15
C TYR A 348 1.43 16.79 -10.13
N LEU A 349 1.56 16.35 -8.87
CA LEU A 349 0.56 16.57 -7.81
C LEU A 349 0.55 18.01 -7.24
N GLY A 350 1.46 18.86 -7.70
CA GLY A 350 1.50 20.29 -7.44
C GLY A 350 0.55 21.10 -8.33
N ARG A 351 -0.20 20.47 -9.24
CA ARG A 351 -1.18 21.14 -10.12
C ARG A 351 -2.60 20.68 -9.83
N ALA A 352 -3.52 21.62 -9.70
CA ALA A 352 -4.90 21.32 -9.31
C ALA A 352 -5.65 20.40 -10.29
N TRP A 353 -5.43 20.57 -11.60
CA TRP A 353 -6.01 19.69 -12.62
C TRP A 353 -5.48 18.25 -12.52
N CYS A 354 -4.15 18.09 -12.40
CA CYS A 354 -3.51 16.78 -12.28
C CYS A 354 -3.93 16.05 -10.98
N VAL A 355 -4.06 16.79 -9.87
CA VAL A 355 -4.61 16.25 -8.62
C VAL A 355 -6.05 15.80 -8.81
N LEU A 356 -6.91 16.63 -9.41
CA LEU A 356 -8.31 16.27 -9.66
C LEU A 356 -8.41 15.01 -10.53
N GLU A 357 -7.62 14.90 -11.59
CA GLU A 357 -7.61 13.74 -12.49
C GLU A 357 -7.10 12.48 -11.78
N ALA A 358 -6.03 12.56 -10.99
CA ALA A 358 -5.52 11.43 -10.22
C ALA A 358 -6.52 10.93 -9.17
N VAL A 359 -7.13 11.87 -8.42
CA VAL A 359 -8.15 11.54 -7.42
C VAL A 359 -9.40 10.96 -8.09
N SER A 360 -9.85 11.54 -9.20
CA SER A 360 -11.01 11.05 -9.95
C SER A 360 -10.76 9.66 -10.53
N ALA A 361 -9.55 9.38 -11.02
CA ALA A 361 -9.15 8.05 -11.50
C ALA A 361 -9.35 7.00 -10.42
N HIS A 362 -8.75 7.24 -9.23
CA HIS A 362 -8.81 6.35 -8.09
C HIS A 362 -10.25 5.97 -7.71
N ARG A 363 -11.20 6.90 -7.91
CA ARG A 363 -12.60 6.70 -7.53
C ARG A 363 -13.46 6.07 -8.61
N LEU A 364 -13.27 6.47 -9.85
CA LEU A 364 -14.18 6.13 -10.94
C LEU A 364 -13.78 4.82 -11.63
N VAL A 365 -12.47 4.56 -11.74
CA VAL A 365 -11.93 3.46 -12.55
C VAL A 365 -11.02 2.54 -11.71
N GLY A 366 -10.57 3.00 -10.54
CA GLY A 366 -9.62 2.32 -9.69
C GLY A 366 -8.23 2.96 -9.79
N GLN A 367 -7.19 2.24 -9.37
CA GLN A 367 -5.83 2.79 -9.38
C GLN A 367 -5.41 3.22 -10.80
N PRO A 368 -4.94 4.48 -10.99
CA PRO A 368 -4.40 4.91 -12.27
C PRO A 368 -3.14 4.11 -12.61
N HIS A 369 -2.86 3.93 -13.90
CA HIS A 369 -1.60 3.34 -14.36
C HIS A 369 -0.55 4.42 -14.54
N ILE A 370 0.54 4.35 -13.77
CA ILE A 370 1.61 5.35 -13.84
C ILE A 370 2.61 4.95 -14.90
N LEU A 371 2.86 5.88 -15.82
CA LEU A 371 3.86 5.75 -16.87
C LEU A 371 4.97 6.76 -16.65
N ALA A 372 6.20 6.33 -16.96
CA ALA A 372 7.36 7.20 -16.89
C ALA A 372 7.22 8.32 -17.92
N GLY A 373 7.40 9.57 -17.49
CA GLY A 373 7.40 10.71 -18.39
C GLY A 373 8.65 10.77 -19.29
N ALA A 374 8.75 11.84 -20.09
CA ALA A 374 9.82 12.01 -21.08
C ALA A 374 11.22 12.26 -20.48
N ARG A 375 11.29 12.70 -19.21
CA ARG A 375 12.53 13.05 -18.50
C ARG A 375 12.95 12.02 -17.46
N ALA A 376 12.11 11.02 -17.18
CA ALA A 376 12.44 9.96 -16.24
C ALA A 376 13.67 9.19 -16.73
N MET A 377 14.83 9.41 -16.10
CA MET A 377 16.10 8.82 -16.51
C MET A 377 16.25 7.34 -16.12
N SER A 378 15.35 6.79 -15.32
CA SER A 378 15.25 5.36 -15.04
C SER A 378 13.88 5.04 -14.46
N ARG A 379 13.27 3.95 -14.91
CA ARG A 379 12.07 3.36 -14.31
C ARG A 379 12.50 2.62 -13.05
N ASP A 380 12.86 3.35 -12.01
CA ASP A 380 13.00 2.71 -10.70
C ASP A 380 11.58 2.31 -10.27
N GLU A 381 11.29 1.01 -10.18
CA GLU A 381 9.99 0.51 -9.72
C GLU A 381 9.60 1.10 -8.36
N SER A 382 10.57 1.49 -7.54
CA SER A 382 10.30 2.17 -6.27
C SER A 382 9.67 3.55 -6.47
N SER A 383 10.05 4.30 -7.52
CA SER A 383 9.51 5.62 -7.82
C SER A 383 8.07 5.57 -8.31
N VAL A 384 7.74 4.58 -9.16
CA VAL A 384 6.38 4.33 -9.65
C VAL A 384 5.47 3.95 -8.48
N ARG A 385 5.90 3.02 -7.64
CA ARG A 385 5.16 2.62 -6.43
C ARG A 385 5.00 3.77 -5.44
N SER A 386 6.04 4.58 -5.25
CA SER A 386 5.95 5.78 -4.41
C SER A 386 4.90 6.75 -4.94
N PHE A 387 4.82 6.93 -6.28
CA PHE A 387 3.78 7.74 -6.88
C PHE A 387 2.38 7.15 -6.65
N ASP A 388 2.19 5.85 -6.87
CA ASP A 388 0.89 5.19 -6.69
C ASP A 388 0.36 5.38 -5.27
N GLN A 389 1.19 5.09 -4.27
CA GLN A 389 0.86 5.28 -2.87
C GLN A 389 0.60 6.76 -2.56
N LEU A 390 1.43 7.66 -3.09
CA LEU A 390 1.27 9.10 -2.88
C LEU A 390 -0.04 9.61 -3.51
N ALA A 391 -0.43 9.16 -4.70
CA ALA A 391 -1.66 9.56 -5.37
C ALA A 391 -2.90 9.02 -4.64
N HIS A 392 -2.81 7.79 -4.13
CA HIS A 392 -3.82 7.19 -3.25
C HIS A 392 -4.02 8.02 -1.98
N ASP A 393 -2.94 8.27 -1.23
CA ASP A 393 -2.93 9.04 0.01
C ASP A 393 -3.35 10.51 -0.22
N ARG A 394 -2.98 11.06 -1.37
CA ARG A 394 -3.40 12.40 -1.80
C ARG A 394 -4.92 12.52 -1.89
N SER A 395 -5.62 11.47 -2.28
CA SER A 395 -7.09 11.47 -2.35
C SER A 395 -7.71 11.69 -0.97
N HIS A 396 -7.09 11.15 0.08
CA HIS A 396 -7.50 11.38 1.46
C HIS A 396 -7.26 12.84 1.86
N LEU A 397 -6.09 13.42 1.57
CA LEU A 397 -5.78 14.82 1.89
C LEU A 397 -6.72 15.80 1.17
N VAL A 398 -6.95 15.60 -0.12
CA VAL A 398 -7.89 16.42 -0.91
C VAL A 398 -9.29 16.35 -0.32
N TRP A 399 -9.75 15.16 0.05
CA TRP A 399 -11.06 14.99 0.69
C TRP A 399 -11.20 15.79 1.99
N ARG A 400 -10.21 15.73 2.90
CA ARG A 400 -10.22 16.54 4.14
C ARG A 400 -10.24 18.04 3.83
N ALA A 401 -9.48 18.47 2.83
CA ALA A 401 -9.44 19.87 2.43
C ALA A 401 -10.79 20.38 1.89
N VAL A 402 -11.48 19.54 1.11
CA VAL A 402 -12.82 19.87 0.60
C VAL A 402 -13.84 19.87 1.75
N LEU A 403 -13.77 18.91 2.69
CA LEU A 403 -14.62 18.90 3.89
C LEU A 403 -14.44 20.17 4.73
N ASP A 404 -13.21 20.64 4.95
CA ASP A 404 -12.92 21.92 5.62
C ASP A 404 -13.58 23.11 4.93
N THR A 405 -13.65 23.05 3.61
CA THR A 405 -14.22 24.12 2.78
C THR A 405 -15.75 24.09 2.79
N VAL A 406 -16.36 22.91 2.72
CA VAL A 406 -17.80 22.74 2.47
C VAL A 406 -18.60 22.43 3.72
N VAL A 407 -18.08 21.54 4.58
CA VAL A 407 -18.77 21.09 5.79
C VAL A 407 -18.51 22.02 6.95
N PHE A 408 -17.26 22.46 7.10
CA PHE A 408 -16.85 23.32 8.22
C PHE A 408 -16.77 24.80 7.86
N GLU A 409 -16.76 25.14 6.57
CA GLU A 409 -16.68 26.52 6.06
C GLU A 409 -15.51 27.33 6.68
N VAL A 410 -14.39 26.66 7.03
CA VAL A 410 -13.23 27.32 7.66
C VAL A 410 -12.29 27.98 6.64
N GLN A 411 -12.54 27.75 5.35
CA GLN A 411 -11.77 28.31 4.24
C GLN A 411 -12.61 28.34 2.95
N ASP A 412 -12.15 29.07 1.94
CA ASP A 412 -12.67 29.01 0.58
C ASP A 412 -11.86 28.05 -0.32
N PHE A 413 -12.32 27.85 -1.56
CA PHE A 413 -11.67 26.94 -2.50
C PHE A 413 -10.28 27.42 -2.98
N GLU A 414 -10.02 28.73 -2.97
CA GLU A 414 -8.71 29.26 -3.32
C GLU A 414 -7.68 28.94 -2.24
N ARG A 415 -8.04 29.16 -0.97
CA ARG A 415 -7.23 28.76 0.18
C ARG A 415 -7.10 27.24 0.27
N CYS A 416 -8.14 26.48 -0.05
CA CYS A 416 -8.10 25.02 -0.13
C CYS A 416 -7.01 24.54 -1.13
N ALA A 417 -7.05 25.04 -2.37
CA ALA A 417 -6.04 24.72 -3.39
C ALA A 417 -4.63 25.14 -2.96
N GLN A 418 -4.49 26.33 -2.36
CA GLN A 418 -3.22 26.82 -1.83
C GLN A 418 -2.66 25.91 -0.72
N ARG A 419 -3.48 25.50 0.26
CA ARG A 419 -3.06 24.63 1.37
C ARG A 419 -2.78 23.20 0.92
N LEU A 420 -3.41 22.75 -0.17
CA LEU A 420 -3.01 21.51 -0.84
C LEU A 420 -1.68 21.68 -1.60
N GLY A 421 -1.19 22.91 -1.84
CA GLY A 421 -0.05 23.12 -2.73
C GLY A 421 -0.39 22.82 -4.20
N ALA A 422 -1.67 22.91 -4.56
CA ALA A 422 -2.18 22.60 -5.88
C ALA A 422 -2.39 23.88 -6.70
N ALA A 423 -1.40 24.23 -7.53
CA ALA A 423 -1.42 25.43 -8.35
C ALA A 423 -2.51 25.35 -9.43
N VAL A 424 -3.29 26.43 -9.55
CA VAL A 424 -4.30 26.58 -10.59
C VAL A 424 -3.68 27.29 -11.79
N THR A 425 -3.86 26.72 -13.00
CA THR A 425 -3.22 27.22 -14.22
C THR A 425 -3.72 28.63 -14.60
N ALA A 426 -5.02 28.86 -14.52
CA ALA A 426 -5.64 30.17 -14.75
C ALA A 426 -6.75 30.44 -13.71
N ALA A 427 -6.93 31.71 -13.32
CA ALA A 427 -7.94 32.08 -12.32
C ALA A 427 -9.37 31.59 -12.67
N GLY A 428 -9.71 31.54 -13.97
CA GLY A 428 -11.00 31.03 -14.44
C GLY A 428 -11.22 29.52 -14.26
N ASP A 429 -10.15 28.75 -14.07
CA ASP A 429 -10.24 27.29 -13.88
C ASP A 429 -10.79 26.92 -12.49
N MET A 430 -10.63 27.82 -11.51
CA MET A 430 -11.01 27.56 -10.12
C MET A 430 -12.48 27.16 -9.96
N GLU A 431 -13.39 27.81 -10.70
CA GLU A 431 -14.81 27.47 -10.64
C GLU A 431 -15.11 26.07 -11.19
N VAL A 432 -14.37 25.64 -12.22
CA VAL A 432 -14.52 24.29 -12.80
C VAL A 432 -13.94 23.25 -11.84
N ILE A 433 -12.75 23.50 -11.30
CA ILE A 433 -12.10 22.64 -10.31
C ILE A 433 -12.98 22.52 -9.07
N ARG A 434 -13.50 23.64 -8.54
CA ARG A 434 -14.45 23.65 -7.42
C ARG A 434 -15.64 22.74 -7.69
N ARG A 435 -16.28 22.91 -8.85
CA ARG A 435 -17.44 22.09 -9.22
C ARG A 435 -17.08 20.61 -9.27
N ALA A 436 -15.94 20.26 -9.86
CA ALA A 436 -15.49 18.88 -9.93
C ALA A 436 -15.17 18.30 -8.53
N LEU A 437 -14.51 19.07 -7.66
CA LEU A 437 -14.24 18.70 -6.27
C LEU A 437 -15.52 18.46 -5.47
N MET A 438 -16.58 19.25 -5.70
CA MET A 438 -17.89 19.04 -5.07
C MET A 438 -18.58 17.74 -5.49
N PHE A 439 -18.23 17.20 -6.65
CA PHE A 439 -18.71 15.89 -7.11
C PHE A 439 -17.83 14.73 -6.64
N LEU A 440 -16.71 15.00 -5.98
CA LEU A 440 -15.95 13.94 -5.32
C LEU A 440 -16.77 13.38 -4.16
N ARG A 441 -16.81 12.06 -4.05
CA ARG A 441 -17.38 11.34 -2.91
C ARG A 441 -16.28 10.96 -1.92
N ALA A 442 -16.68 10.59 -0.71
CA ALA A 442 -15.79 10.05 0.31
C ALA A 442 -14.96 8.85 -0.20
N PRO A 443 -13.66 8.72 0.15
CA PRO A 443 -12.80 7.55 -0.11
C PRO A 443 -13.54 6.23 0.07
N LEU A 444 -13.51 5.39 -0.96
CA LEU A 444 -14.14 4.06 -0.91
C LEU A 444 -13.15 3.06 -0.31
N ASP A 445 -11.90 3.22 -0.72
CA ASP A 445 -10.71 2.69 -0.12
C ASP A 445 -10.51 3.22 1.31
N MET A 446 -10.10 2.31 2.18
CA MET A 446 -9.73 2.62 3.55
C MET A 446 -8.23 2.41 3.70
N GLN A 447 -7.50 3.48 3.97
CA GLN A 447 -6.14 3.39 4.45
C GLN A 447 -6.17 3.07 5.94
N THR A 448 -5.58 1.94 6.32
CA THR A 448 -5.41 1.55 7.73
C THR A 448 -3.95 1.50 8.09
N ASP A 449 -3.60 2.11 9.22
CA ASP A 449 -2.25 2.10 9.75
C ASP A 449 -2.28 2.12 11.29
N GLU A 450 -1.20 1.66 11.92
CA GLU A 450 -1.03 1.75 13.37
C GLU A 450 -1.02 3.21 13.87
N SER A 451 -0.67 4.16 13.00
CA SER A 451 -0.68 5.60 13.27
C SER A 451 -2.06 6.26 13.15
N GLU A 452 -3.13 5.53 12.82
CA GLU A 452 -4.51 6.05 12.82
C GLU A 452 -4.86 6.64 14.19
N ILE A 453 -5.34 7.90 14.21
CA ILE A 453 -5.80 8.56 15.43
C ILE A 453 -7.32 8.51 15.48
N ILE A 454 -7.84 7.94 16.57
CA ILE A 454 -9.26 7.75 16.80
C ILE A 454 -9.78 8.89 17.68
N THR A 455 -10.81 9.58 17.18
CA THR A 455 -11.44 10.76 17.80
C THR A 455 -12.97 10.65 17.78
N GLY A 456 -13.65 11.56 18.47
CA GLY A 456 -15.11 11.58 18.64
C GLY A 456 -15.57 10.84 19.90
N VAL A 457 -16.70 10.13 19.78
CA VAL A 457 -17.31 9.38 20.89
C VAL A 457 -17.44 7.93 20.49
N LEU A 458 -16.70 7.05 21.18
CA LEU A 458 -16.84 5.60 21.07
C LEU A 458 -17.94 5.13 22.04
N PRO A 459 -19.09 4.67 21.54
CA PRO A 459 -20.15 4.20 22.42
C PRO A 459 -19.82 2.80 22.94
N LEU A 460 -20.01 2.56 24.23
CA LEU A 460 -19.74 1.27 24.86
C LEU A 460 -21.04 0.65 25.41
N PRO A 461 -21.36 -0.61 25.09
CA PRO A 461 -22.56 -1.26 25.61
C PRO A 461 -22.55 -1.32 27.14
N LEU A 462 -23.62 -0.83 27.76
CA LEU A 462 -23.90 -0.96 29.19
C LEU A 462 -24.97 -2.05 29.39
N VAL A 463 -24.62 -3.13 30.09
CA VAL A 463 -25.52 -4.26 30.39
C VAL A 463 -25.46 -4.58 31.88
N ASP A 464 -26.60 -4.52 32.56
CA ASP A 464 -26.69 -4.73 34.01
C ASP A 464 -25.71 -3.82 34.80
N SER A 465 -25.61 -2.54 34.43
CA SER A 465 -24.65 -1.57 34.99
C SER A 465 -23.16 -1.92 34.77
N ARG A 466 -22.85 -2.80 33.81
CA ARG A 466 -21.47 -3.16 33.44
C ARG A 466 -21.17 -2.71 32.03
N ILE A 467 -20.06 -2.00 31.85
CA ILE A 467 -19.55 -1.64 30.52
C ILE A 467 -18.89 -2.88 29.93
N VAL A 468 -19.25 -3.20 28.68
CA VAL A 468 -18.67 -4.32 27.94
C VAL A 468 -17.73 -3.78 26.87
N LEU A 469 -16.47 -4.23 26.91
CA LEU A 469 -15.47 -3.94 25.88
C LEU A 469 -14.76 -5.25 25.50
N ALA A 470 -14.55 -5.48 24.21
CA ALA A 470 -13.73 -6.59 23.74
C ALA A 470 -12.23 -6.31 23.93
N GLU A 471 -11.42 -7.35 24.18
CA GLU A 471 -9.97 -7.22 24.44
C GLU A 471 -9.15 -6.80 23.21
N GLY A 472 -9.70 -6.93 22.01
CA GLY A 472 -9.02 -6.53 20.77
C GLY A 472 -9.98 -6.30 19.60
N SER A 473 -9.47 -5.61 18.58
CA SER A 473 -10.18 -5.32 17.32
C SER A 473 -10.08 -6.46 16.29
N GLY A 474 -9.73 -7.68 16.73
CA GLY A 474 -9.50 -8.81 15.85
C GLY A 474 -10.68 -9.04 14.92
N ILE A 475 -10.39 -9.28 13.63
CA ILE A 475 -11.41 -9.65 12.65
C ILE A 475 -11.87 -11.05 13.03
N ASP A 476 -13.02 -11.15 13.67
CA ASP A 476 -13.68 -12.43 13.85
C ASP A 476 -14.21 -12.87 12.47
N VAL A 477 -13.41 -13.68 11.78
CA VAL A 477 -13.74 -14.28 10.47
C VAL A 477 -14.85 -15.33 10.62
N SER A 478 -15.29 -15.65 11.84
CA SER A 478 -16.43 -16.55 12.02
C SER A 478 -17.69 -15.95 11.40
N GLU A 479 -18.36 -16.76 10.59
CA GLU A 479 -19.52 -16.41 9.78
C GLU A 479 -20.56 -15.64 10.60
N ARG A 480 -20.58 -14.32 10.46
CA ARG A 480 -21.69 -13.50 10.95
C ARG A 480 -22.90 -13.83 10.10
N HIS A 481 -23.84 -14.56 10.68
CA HIS A 481 -25.06 -14.92 9.97
C HIS A 481 -25.93 -13.67 9.76
N ILE A 482 -26.03 -13.24 8.50
CA ILE A 482 -26.96 -12.18 8.08
C ILE A 482 -28.37 -12.76 8.16
N GLU A 483 -29.21 -12.26 9.06
CA GLU A 483 -30.58 -12.75 9.22
C GLU A 483 -31.52 -12.16 8.18
N ARG A 484 -31.29 -10.88 7.85
CA ARG A 484 -32.14 -10.09 6.97
C ARG A 484 -31.32 -8.99 6.32
N THR A 485 -31.65 -8.66 5.08
CA THR A 485 -31.21 -7.42 4.41
C THR A 485 -32.42 -6.59 4.00
N ILE A 486 -32.27 -5.27 4.01
CA ILE A 486 -33.14 -4.35 3.27
C ILE A 486 -32.28 -3.31 2.56
N SER A 487 -32.92 -2.53 1.68
CA SER A 487 -32.27 -1.41 1.00
C SER A 487 -32.86 -0.08 1.48
N LEU A 488 -32.00 0.89 1.75
CA LEU A 488 -32.35 2.30 1.92
C LEU A 488 -31.56 3.14 0.91
N ASP A 489 -32.19 4.17 0.32
CA ASP A 489 -31.48 5.10 -0.55
C ASP A 489 -30.63 6.08 0.26
N TRP A 490 -29.38 5.70 0.46
CA TRP A 490 -28.39 6.46 1.23
C TRP A 490 -27.21 6.89 0.38
N THR A 491 -27.35 6.76 -0.94
CA THR A 491 -26.27 7.00 -1.90
C THR A 491 -25.78 8.46 -1.88
N GLY A 492 -26.62 9.39 -1.39
CA GLY A 492 -26.27 10.80 -1.16
C GLY A 492 -25.47 11.09 0.12
N ALA A 493 -25.29 10.12 1.02
CA ALA A 493 -24.57 10.33 2.29
C ALA A 493 -23.09 10.71 2.09
N THR A 494 -22.51 10.32 0.95
CA THR A 494 -21.13 10.63 0.58
C THR A 494 -21.00 11.83 -0.38
N ASP A 495 -22.13 12.46 -0.73
CA ASP A 495 -22.23 13.54 -1.72
C ASP A 495 -22.23 14.91 -1.03
N LEU A 496 -21.16 15.67 -1.22
CA LEU A 496 -21.02 17.02 -0.69
C LEU A 496 -22.03 18.01 -1.27
N GLY A 497 -22.50 17.77 -2.51
CA GLY A 497 -23.55 18.58 -3.13
C GLY A 497 -24.89 18.49 -2.39
N GLN A 498 -25.07 17.45 -1.57
CA GLN A 498 -26.25 17.26 -0.74
C GLN A 498 -26.03 17.69 0.71
N TRP A 499 -24.86 18.17 1.08
CA TRP A 499 -24.63 18.68 2.44
C TRP A 499 -25.42 19.96 2.67
N THR A 500 -26.29 19.95 3.67
CA THR A 500 -26.96 21.14 4.20
C THR A 500 -27.17 20.93 5.69
N GLY A 501 -26.63 21.77 6.55
CA GLY A 501 -26.92 21.70 7.97
C GLY A 501 -25.78 22.17 8.86
N PRO A 502 -26.03 22.25 10.18
CA PRO A 502 -25.00 22.55 11.15
C PRO A 502 -24.04 21.35 11.32
N VAL A 503 -22.84 21.64 11.83
CA VAL A 503 -21.91 20.62 12.32
C VAL A 503 -22.57 19.85 13.46
N ILE A 504 -22.63 18.52 13.32
CA ILE A 504 -23.26 17.63 14.30
C ILE A 504 -22.24 17.30 15.40
N PRO A 505 -22.56 17.48 16.69
CA PRO A 505 -21.65 17.08 17.77
C PRO A 505 -21.45 15.56 17.78
N SER A 506 -20.31 15.10 18.29
CA SER A 506 -19.94 13.68 18.35
C SER A 506 -20.84 12.82 19.21
N PHE A 507 -21.69 13.42 20.03
CA PHE A 507 -22.79 12.74 20.70
C PHE A 507 -24.04 13.62 20.68
N VAL A 508 -25.16 13.03 20.28
CA VAL A 508 -26.49 13.64 20.24
C VAL A 508 -27.44 12.76 21.05
N ASP A 509 -28.06 13.32 22.08
CA ASP A 509 -29.21 12.74 22.76
C ASP A 509 -30.49 13.27 22.10
N PHE A 510 -31.32 12.37 21.59
CA PHE A 510 -32.52 12.72 20.85
C PHE A 510 -33.77 12.90 21.73
N GLN A 511 -33.64 12.91 23.07
CA GLN A 511 -34.68 13.17 24.08
C GLN A 511 -36.14 12.91 23.61
N GLY A 512 -36.71 11.75 23.95
CA GLY A 512 -38.15 11.52 23.65
C GLY A 512 -38.71 10.11 23.74
N SER A 513 -37.90 9.05 23.89
CA SER A 513 -38.43 7.69 24.02
C SER A 513 -38.47 7.24 25.48
N ALA A 514 -39.67 7.20 26.07
CA ALA A 514 -39.87 6.68 27.42
C ALA A 514 -39.70 5.13 27.50
N ASP A 515 -39.74 4.43 26.36
CA ASP A 515 -39.60 2.97 26.30
C ASP A 515 -38.20 2.57 25.83
N ARG A 516 -37.30 2.32 26.79
CA ARG A 516 -35.92 1.88 26.52
C ARG A 516 -35.87 0.60 25.68
N LYS A 517 -36.85 -0.31 25.80
CA LYS A 517 -36.89 -1.57 25.02
C LYS A 517 -37.19 -1.36 23.54
N LYS A 518 -37.67 -0.18 23.16
CA LYS A 518 -37.94 0.22 21.76
C LYS A 518 -37.03 1.36 21.31
N SER A 519 -35.84 1.45 21.90
CA SER A 519 -34.86 2.47 21.57
C SER A 519 -33.61 1.87 20.94
N ALA A 520 -33.04 2.59 19.98
CA ALA A 520 -31.78 2.26 19.35
C ALA A 520 -30.74 3.34 19.61
N HIS A 521 -29.47 2.91 19.72
CA HIS A 521 -28.32 3.79 19.60
C HIS A 521 -27.69 3.61 18.23
N LEU A 522 -27.34 4.73 17.58
CA LEU A 522 -26.69 4.74 16.29
C LEU A 522 -25.25 5.25 16.41
N ALA A 523 -24.29 4.44 16.00
CA ALA A 523 -22.88 4.77 15.96
C ALA A 523 -22.44 4.98 14.50
N VAL A 524 -22.00 6.20 14.16
CA VAL A 524 -21.38 6.50 12.87
C VAL A 524 -19.87 6.32 13.00
N ALA A 525 -19.26 5.61 12.07
CA ALA A 525 -17.80 5.53 11.94
C ALA A 525 -17.36 6.02 10.57
N ALA A 526 -16.33 6.86 10.53
CA ALA A 526 -15.86 7.50 9.31
C ALA A 526 -14.35 7.68 9.29
N SER A 527 -13.80 8.01 8.11
CA SER A 527 -12.35 8.13 7.85
C SER A 527 -11.67 9.35 8.47
N CYS A 528 -12.46 10.37 8.80
CA CYS A 528 -12.01 11.59 9.49
C CYS A 528 -13.22 12.27 10.14
N GLU A 529 -12.98 13.27 11.00
CA GLU A 529 -14.08 13.96 11.70
C GLU A 529 -15.03 14.69 10.75
N GLY A 530 -14.52 15.30 9.66
CA GLY A 530 -15.38 15.94 8.66
C GLY A 530 -16.32 14.97 7.96
N GLU A 531 -15.85 13.76 7.69
CA GLU A 531 -16.65 12.69 7.12
C GLU A 531 -17.66 12.14 8.15
N ALA A 532 -17.27 12.02 9.42
CA ALA A 532 -18.16 11.64 10.50
C ALA A 532 -19.33 12.63 10.66
N VAL A 533 -19.03 13.93 10.60
CA VAL A 533 -20.03 15.01 10.63
C VAL A 533 -20.95 14.96 9.40
N LEU A 534 -20.37 14.78 8.21
CA LEU A 534 -21.14 14.63 6.96
C LEU A 534 -22.16 13.48 7.07
N PHE A 535 -21.70 12.30 7.49
CA PHE A 535 -22.53 11.11 7.62
C PHE A 535 -23.58 11.27 8.74
N ALA A 536 -23.19 11.81 9.90
CA ALA A 536 -24.11 12.06 11.00
C ALA A 536 -25.21 13.09 10.65
N GLY A 537 -24.87 14.12 9.86
CA GLY A 537 -25.86 15.08 9.36
C GLY A 537 -26.78 14.46 8.31
N TRP A 538 -26.29 13.54 7.48
CA TRP A 538 -27.13 12.75 6.59
C TRP A 538 -28.13 11.88 7.37
N VAL A 539 -27.64 11.12 8.35
CA VAL A 539 -28.47 10.28 9.24
C VAL A 539 -29.55 11.12 9.92
N THR A 540 -29.18 12.29 10.46
CA THR A 540 -30.12 13.17 11.17
C THR A 540 -31.27 13.62 10.26
N ARG A 541 -30.99 13.96 8.99
CA ARG A 541 -32.01 14.36 8.01
C ARG A 541 -32.89 13.19 7.56
N HIS A 542 -32.35 11.97 7.55
CA HIS A 542 -33.07 10.75 7.13
C HIS A 542 -33.56 9.91 8.31
N ARG A 543 -33.54 10.47 9.53
CA ARG A 543 -33.88 9.77 10.77
C ARG A 543 -35.24 9.09 10.72
N ALA A 544 -36.27 9.78 10.25
CA ALA A 544 -37.64 9.23 10.23
C ALA A 544 -37.75 7.99 9.32
N ALA A 545 -37.14 8.03 8.14
CA ALA A 545 -37.11 6.89 7.22
C ALA A 545 -36.32 5.72 7.82
N LEU A 546 -35.24 6.01 8.55
CA LEU A 546 -34.47 5.00 9.25
C LEU A 546 -35.26 4.36 10.41
N GLU A 547 -35.90 5.16 11.26
CA GLU A 547 -36.72 4.68 12.38
C GLU A 547 -37.88 3.80 11.91
N ASP A 548 -38.53 4.17 10.81
CA ASP A 548 -39.57 3.36 10.16
C ASP A 548 -39.02 2.01 9.67
N ALA A 549 -37.88 2.04 8.96
CA ALA A 549 -37.24 0.85 8.42
C ALA A 549 -36.75 -0.13 9.50
N LEU A 550 -36.28 0.39 10.64
CA LEU A 550 -35.83 -0.41 11.77
C LEU A 550 -36.95 -0.80 12.75
N GLY A 551 -38.10 -0.11 12.70
CA GLY A 551 -39.21 -0.31 13.63
C GLY A 551 -38.91 0.11 15.07
N VAL A 552 -37.95 1.01 15.28
CA VAL A 552 -37.51 1.50 16.61
C VAL A 552 -37.16 2.99 16.54
N ALA A 553 -37.28 3.69 17.67
CA ALA A 553 -36.90 5.10 17.76
C ALA A 553 -35.41 5.24 18.10
N LEU A 554 -34.70 6.17 17.45
CA LEU A 554 -33.33 6.53 17.84
C LEU A 554 -33.37 7.34 19.13
N SER A 555 -32.79 6.82 20.21
CA SER A 555 -32.65 7.57 21.47
C SER A 555 -31.40 8.45 21.48
N SER A 556 -30.35 8.01 20.81
CA SER A 556 -29.09 8.73 20.73
C SER A 556 -28.30 8.35 19.50
N MET A 557 -27.35 9.21 19.15
CA MET A 557 -26.37 8.97 18.10
C MET A 557 -24.99 9.39 18.59
N SER A 558 -23.96 8.64 18.22
CA SER A 558 -22.58 9.08 18.34
C SER A 558 -21.87 8.97 17.00
N TRP A 559 -20.74 9.67 16.87
CA TRP A 559 -19.83 9.43 15.78
C TRP A 559 -18.39 9.32 16.28
N CYS A 560 -17.60 8.48 15.63
CA CYS A 560 -16.16 8.37 15.80
C CYS A 560 -15.45 8.42 14.45
N ALA A 561 -14.19 8.85 14.46
CA ALA A 561 -13.36 8.92 13.27
C ALA A 561 -12.03 8.22 13.52
N ASP A 562 -11.59 7.36 12.61
CA ASP A 562 -10.25 6.75 12.63
C ASP A 562 -9.42 7.42 11.53
N ASP A 563 -8.66 8.45 11.91
CA ASP A 563 -8.03 9.34 10.96
C ASP A 563 -6.54 9.03 10.81
N VAL A 564 -6.18 8.45 9.68
CA VAL A 564 -4.78 8.27 9.26
C VAL A 564 -4.12 9.59 8.88
N ALA A 565 -4.92 10.62 8.57
CA ALA A 565 -4.47 11.93 8.12
C ALA A 565 -5.25 13.04 8.86
N PRO A 566 -4.98 13.29 10.16
CA PRO A 566 -5.68 14.27 11.00
C PRO A 566 -5.27 15.72 10.68
N VAL A 567 -5.26 16.04 9.38
CA VAL A 567 -4.82 17.30 8.77
C VAL A 567 -5.95 18.32 8.61
N GLY A 568 -7.20 17.83 8.56
CA GLY A 568 -8.43 18.62 8.43
C GLY A 568 -8.81 19.40 9.68
N HIS A 569 -9.96 20.05 9.69
CA HIS A 569 -10.56 20.58 10.90
C HIS A 569 -11.01 19.43 11.80
N LEU A 570 -10.69 19.53 13.09
CA LEU A 570 -11.12 18.58 14.12
C LEU A 570 -12.29 19.22 14.87
N ALA A 571 -13.50 18.77 14.60
CA ALA A 571 -14.73 19.23 15.21
C ALA A 571 -14.82 18.90 16.71
N ASP A 572 -14.32 17.73 17.12
CA ASP A 572 -14.19 17.30 18.51
C ASP A 572 -12.70 17.29 18.94
N GLY A 573 -11.81 16.68 18.14
CA GLY A 573 -10.37 16.65 18.40
C GLY A 573 -9.97 15.92 19.69
N GLN A 574 -10.87 15.11 20.24
CA GLN A 574 -10.68 14.32 21.45
C GLN A 574 -11.44 13.00 21.29
N LEU A 575 -11.07 11.99 22.07
CA LEU A 575 -11.80 10.74 22.17
C LEU A 575 -12.44 10.62 23.55
N ARG A 576 -13.73 10.31 23.57
CA ARG A 576 -14.50 9.98 24.78
C ARG A 576 -15.15 8.62 24.59
N ALA A 577 -15.23 7.83 25.65
CA ALA A 577 -16.10 6.67 25.64
C ALA A 577 -17.41 6.98 26.37
N GLN A 578 -18.53 6.55 25.80
CA GLN A 578 -19.86 6.83 26.34
C GLN A 578 -20.58 5.51 26.61
N PRO A 579 -20.75 5.11 27.88
CA PRO A 579 -21.59 3.97 28.24
C PRO A 579 -23.04 4.22 27.86
N LEU A 580 -23.68 3.26 27.19
CA LEU A 580 -25.05 3.40 26.70
C LEU A 580 -25.84 2.09 26.84
N GLU A 581 -27.07 2.20 27.31
CA GLU A 581 -28.08 1.17 27.22
C GLU A 581 -28.93 1.41 25.97
N ALA A 582 -28.98 0.43 25.07
CA ALA A 582 -29.84 0.47 23.88
C ALA A 582 -30.41 -0.93 23.60
N GLY A 583 -31.68 -0.99 23.18
CA GLY A 583 -32.34 -2.24 22.81
C GLY A 583 -31.96 -2.73 21.41
N LEU A 584 -31.44 -1.84 20.57
CA LEU A 584 -30.86 -2.13 19.26
C LEU A 584 -29.62 -1.25 19.03
N TRP A 585 -28.59 -1.82 18.46
CA TRP A 585 -27.40 -1.08 18.02
C TRP A 585 -27.38 -0.98 16.50
N VAL A 586 -27.10 0.21 15.99
CA VAL A 586 -26.96 0.47 14.55
C VAL A 586 -25.56 1.03 14.32
N VAL A 587 -24.78 0.42 13.42
CA VAL A 587 -23.46 0.91 13.03
C VAL A 587 -23.50 1.35 11.57
N VAL A 588 -23.19 2.61 11.33
CA VAL A 588 -23.21 3.26 10.01
C VAL A 588 -21.79 3.58 9.58
N ALA A 589 -21.34 3.04 8.45
CA ALA A 589 -20.07 3.41 7.84
C ALA A 589 -20.05 3.03 6.35
N THR A 590 -18.93 3.24 5.66
CA THR A 590 -18.69 2.64 4.35
C THR A 590 -18.49 1.12 4.47
N ARG A 591 -18.68 0.38 3.38
CA ARG A 591 -18.54 -1.08 3.37
C ARG A 591 -17.18 -1.55 3.86
N GLU A 592 -16.10 -0.96 3.34
CA GLU A 592 -14.74 -1.33 3.72
C GLU A 592 -14.48 -1.06 5.22
N ARG A 593 -15.03 0.04 5.75
CA ARG A 593 -14.91 0.38 7.17
C ARG A 593 -15.69 -0.57 8.07
N LEU A 594 -16.88 -1.02 7.64
CA LEU A 594 -17.66 -2.03 8.35
C LEU A 594 -16.95 -3.39 8.40
N ALA A 595 -16.17 -3.72 7.37
CA ALA A 595 -15.44 -4.97 7.28
C ALA A 595 -14.11 -4.94 8.07
N TYR A 596 -13.34 -3.86 7.91
CA TYR A 596 -11.93 -3.84 8.30
C TYR A 596 -11.56 -2.71 9.27
N GLY A 597 -12.47 -1.76 9.55
CA GLY A 597 -12.24 -0.64 10.47
C GLY A 597 -12.00 -1.13 11.90
N SER A 598 -10.93 -0.66 12.54
CA SER A 598 -10.50 -1.14 13.86
C SER A 598 -11.47 -0.76 14.99
N SER A 599 -11.87 0.51 15.04
CA SER A 599 -12.87 1.00 16.01
C SER A 599 -14.22 0.34 15.80
N VAL A 600 -14.61 0.16 14.54
CA VAL A 600 -15.86 -0.53 14.15
C VAL A 600 -15.83 -1.98 14.59
N ASN A 601 -14.74 -2.71 14.34
CA ASN A 601 -14.61 -4.09 14.77
C ASN A 601 -14.57 -4.24 16.30
N LEU A 602 -13.87 -3.33 17.00
CA LEU A 602 -13.90 -3.28 18.46
C LEU A 602 -15.32 -3.04 18.99
N LEU A 603 -16.05 -2.09 18.40
CA LEU A 603 -17.43 -1.79 18.76
C LEU A 603 -18.36 -3.00 18.52
N LYS A 604 -18.29 -3.61 17.34
CA LYS A 604 -19.11 -4.77 16.98
C LYS A 604 -18.82 -5.98 17.87
N ALA A 605 -17.55 -6.23 18.17
CA ALA A 605 -17.14 -7.28 19.11
C ALA A 605 -17.70 -7.00 20.52
N SER A 606 -17.66 -5.74 20.96
CA SER A 606 -18.21 -5.32 22.26
C SER A 606 -19.74 -5.49 22.32
N ILE A 607 -20.46 -5.11 21.25
CA ILE A 607 -21.92 -5.31 21.12
C ILE A 607 -22.28 -6.80 21.12
N ALA A 608 -21.56 -7.61 20.35
CA ALA A 608 -21.80 -9.06 20.28
C ALA A 608 -21.53 -9.75 21.62
N ARG A 609 -20.46 -9.35 22.32
CA ARG A 609 -20.14 -9.83 23.67
C ARG A 609 -21.19 -9.41 24.70
N ALA A 610 -21.76 -8.22 24.53
CA ALA A 610 -22.89 -7.74 25.33
C ALA A 610 -24.21 -8.48 25.03
N GLY A 611 -24.24 -9.36 24.02
CA GLY A 611 -25.43 -10.09 23.58
C GLY A 611 -26.53 -9.20 23.01
N GLN A 612 -26.17 -8.01 22.51
CA GLN A 612 -27.10 -7.01 22.00
C GLN A 612 -27.30 -7.16 20.49
N PRO A 613 -28.53 -6.96 19.97
CA PRO A 613 -28.79 -7.04 18.53
C PRO A 613 -28.12 -5.89 17.79
N LEU A 614 -27.60 -6.20 16.59
CA LEU A 614 -26.79 -5.30 15.77
C LEU A 614 -27.34 -5.20 14.35
N VAL A 615 -27.42 -3.97 13.84
CA VAL A 615 -27.68 -3.65 12.44
C VAL A 615 -26.50 -2.89 11.86
N GLU A 616 -26.07 -3.25 10.66
CA GLU A 616 -25.08 -2.50 9.88
C GLU A 616 -25.76 -1.71 8.77
N ILE A 617 -25.29 -0.50 8.50
CA ILE A 617 -25.72 0.32 7.36
C ILE A 617 -24.48 0.73 6.55
N MET A 618 -24.40 0.24 5.32
CA MET A 618 -23.38 0.59 4.33
C MET A 618 -23.85 1.77 3.49
N ILE A 619 -23.30 2.96 3.72
CA ILE A 619 -23.78 4.19 3.09
C ILE A 619 -23.33 4.35 1.62
N ASP A 620 -22.35 3.56 1.20
CA ASP A 620 -21.75 3.54 -0.14
C ASP A 620 -22.30 2.40 -1.02
N VAL A 621 -23.26 1.64 -0.52
CA VAL A 621 -23.90 0.53 -1.24
C VAL A 621 -25.36 0.89 -1.53
N ALA A 622 -25.77 0.71 -2.79
CA ALA A 622 -27.11 1.12 -3.24
C ALA A 622 -28.24 0.14 -2.85
N SER A 623 -27.92 -1.13 -2.59
CA SER A 623 -28.89 -2.19 -2.31
C SER A 623 -28.39 -3.17 -1.24
N ASP A 624 -29.31 -3.79 -0.51
CA ASP A 624 -29.01 -4.71 0.61
C ASP A 624 -28.02 -4.09 1.62
N ASN A 625 -28.12 -2.78 1.74
CA ASN A 625 -27.18 -1.95 2.46
C ASN A 625 -27.49 -1.85 3.96
N VAL A 626 -28.62 -2.39 4.40
CA VAL A 626 -28.96 -2.55 5.81
C VAL A 626 -28.98 -4.04 6.14
N ARG A 627 -28.13 -4.48 7.08
CA ARG A 627 -27.96 -5.89 7.44
C ARG A 627 -28.22 -6.14 8.92
N TRP A 628 -29.14 -7.05 9.24
CA TRP A 628 -29.35 -7.54 10.60
C TRP A 628 -28.38 -8.68 10.89
N LEU A 629 -27.58 -8.52 11.92
CA LEU A 629 -26.60 -9.51 12.33
C LEU A 629 -27.07 -10.23 13.59
N ARG A 630 -27.08 -11.57 13.53
CA ARG A 630 -27.31 -12.39 14.72
C ARG A 630 -26.04 -12.43 15.56
N THR A 631 -26.03 -11.75 16.69
CA THR A 631 -24.97 -11.89 17.69
C THR A 631 -25.25 -13.11 18.56
N LYS A 632 -24.41 -14.15 18.48
CA LYS A 632 -24.42 -15.20 19.51
C LYS A 632 -23.71 -14.64 20.74
N PRO A 633 -24.34 -14.67 21.93
CA PRO A 633 -23.66 -14.26 23.16
C PRO A 633 -22.41 -15.11 23.32
N GLN A 634 -21.23 -14.48 23.34
CA GLN A 634 -20.01 -15.17 23.75
C GLN A 634 -20.02 -15.26 25.29
N PRO A 635 -19.83 -16.45 25.87
CA PRO A 635 -19.77 -16.58 27.33
C PRO A 635 -18.60 -15.75 27.88
N PHE A 636 -18.86 -14.97 28.93
CA PHE A 636 -17.82 -14.25 29.66
C PHE A 636 -16.81 -15.24 30.25
N HIS A 637 -15.55 -15.15 29.85
CA HIS A 637 -14.47 -15.98 30.35
C HIS A 637 -13.74 -15.24 31.48
N GLY A 638 -14.38 -15.15 32.65
CA GLY A 638 -13.77 -15.21 33.98
C GLY A 638 -12.76 -14.16 34.50
N SER A 639 -12.16 -13.29 33.68
CA SER A 639 -11.20 -12.26 34.16
C SER A 639 -11.37 -10.89 33.52
N GLU A 640 -12.49 -10.68 32.85
CA GLU A 640 -12.71 -9.48 32.07
C GLU A 640 -12.98 -8.26 32.96
N PRO A 641 -12.38 -7.10 32.63
CA PRO A 641 -12.58 -5.89 33.39
C PRO A 641 -14.02 -5.40 33.22
N THR A 642 -14.87 -5.68 34.20
CA THR A 642 -16.13 -4.94 34.36
C THR A 642 -15.80 -3.60 35.00
N LEU A 643 -15.83 -2.55 34.20
CA LEU A 643 -15.76 -1.16 34.65
C LEU A 643 -17.06 -0.82 35.39
N ALA A 644 -17.16 -1.17 36.66
CA ALA A 644 -18.19 -0.63 37.55
C ALA A 644 -17.67 0.69 38.15
N ASP A 645 -18.40 1.78 37.95
CA ASP A 645 -18.23 3.09 38.62
C ASP A 645 -16.95 3.91 38.31
N CYS A 646 -16.11 3.50 37.36
CA CYS A 646 -14.93 4.28 37.00
C CYS A 646 -15.24 5.34 35.92
N PRO A 647 -14.84 6.62 36.12
CA PRO A 647 -14.93 7.62 35.07
C PRO A 647 -14.01 7.22 33.91
N ILE A 648 -14.59 7.11 32.72
CA ILE A 648 -13.80 6.85 31.51
C ILE A 648 -13.04 8.12 31.16
N PRO A 649 -11.71 8.07 31.04
CA PRO A 649 -10.91 9.25 30.71
C PRO A 649 -11.33 9.84 29.36
N THR A 650 -11.26 11.17 29.27
CA THR A 650 -11.29 11.87 28.00
C THR A 650 -9.85 12.01 27.49
N HIS A 651 -9.61 11.56 26.28
CA HIS A 651 -8.30 11.60 25.65
C HIS A 651 -8.24 12.79 24.69
N ALA A 652 -7.69 13.92 25.16
CA ALA A 652 -7.46 15.08 24.30
C ALA A 652 -6.54 14.67 23.14
N GLY A 653 -6.91 15.00 21.89
CA GLY A 653 -6.17 14.57 20.70
C GLY A 653 -6.41 13.13 20.28
N GLY A 654 -7.32 12.40 20.93
CA GLY A 654 -7.67 11.03 20.56
C GLY A 654 -6.72 9.97 21.10
N LEU A 655 -6.83 8.76 20.55
CA LEU A 655 -5.93 7.64 20.81
C LEU A 655 -5.46 7.03 19.50
N PHE A 656 -4.20 6.61 19.42
CA PHE A 656 -3.75 5.77 18.32
C PHE A 656 -4.46 4.41 18.37
N ARG A 657 -4.76 3.86 17.20
CA ARG A 657 -5.49 2.59 17.01
C ARG A 657 -4.97 1.45 17.89
N ASP A 658 -3.67 1.16 17.87
CA ASP A 658 -3.09 0.02 18.59
C ASP A 658 -3.24 0.12 20.11
N PHE A 659 -3.44 1.33 20.59
CA PHE A 659 -3.61 1.61 22.01
C PHE A 659 -5.08 1.79 22.38
N LEU A 660 -6.03 1.77 21.44
CA LEU A 660 -7.44 2.04 21.70
C LEU A 660 -8.01 1.14 22.81
N ALA A 661 -8.00 -0.18 22.61
CA ALA A 661 -8.59 -1.11 23.57
C ALA A 661 -7.85 -1.09 24.92
N SER A 662 -6.52 -1.06 24.91
CA SER A 662 -5.72 -1.09 26.13
C SER A 662 -5.85 0.18 26.97
N GLN A 663 -5.99 1.36 26.34
CA GLN A 663 -6.10 2.64 27.04
C GLN A 663 -7.53 2.95 27.51
N LEU A 664 -8.54 2.49 26.78
CA LEU A 664 -9.93 2.57 27.26
C LEU A 664 -10.13 1.75 28.55
N LEU A 665 -9.35 0.68 28.73
CA LEU A 665 -9.34 -0.19 29.92
C LEU A 665 -8.30 0.20 30.97
N ALA A 666 -7.36 1.08 30.64
CA ALA A 666 -6.25 1.42 31.53
C ALA A 666 -6.77 2.26 32.71
N HIS A 667 -7.14 1.56 33.78
CA HIS A 667 -7.13 2.15 35.10
C HIS A 667 -5.69 2.49 35.51
N GLU A 668 -5.55 3.46 36.41
CA GLU A 668 -4.32 3.70 37.17
C GLU A 668 -3.92 2.38 37.87
N GLN A 669 -3.21 1.51 37.16
CA GLN A 669 -2.42 0.49 37.82
C GLN A 669 -1.37 1.23 38.63
N PRO A 670 -1.24 0.93 39.93
CA PRO A 670 -0.29 1.61 40.80
C PRO A 670 1.10 1.55 40.17
N GLU A 671 1.73 2.72 40.16
CA GLU A 671 2.99 3.01 39.50
C GLU A 671 4.01 1.88 39.69
N LYS A 672 4.39 1.23 38.58
CA LYS A 672 5.73 0.67 38.47
C LYS A 672 6.69 1.80 38.05
N PRO A 673 7.83 1.97 38.73
CA PRO A 673 8.60 3.20 38.66
C PRO A 673 9.50 3.28 37.41
N VAL A 674 9.66 4.52 36.93
CA VAL A 674 10.76 5.12 36.14
C VAL A 674 11.03 4.54 34.74
N GLU A 675 11.07 5.44 33.73
CA GLU A 675 11.45 5.14 32.34
C GLU A 675 12.75 4.34 32.28
N ASP A 676 12.73 3.19 31.61
CA ASP A 676 13.94 2.42 31.27
C ASP A 676 14.81 3.27 30.31
N PRO A 677 16.00 3.75 30.73
CA PRO A 677 16.87 4.58 29.89
C PRO A 677 17.28 3.91 28.58
N LEU A 678 17.32 2.57 28.53
CA LEU A 678 17.56 1.81 27.31
C LEU A 678 16.46 2.02 26.28
N TRP A 679 15.19 1.95 26.72
CA TRP A 679 14.04 2.18 25.84
C TRP A 679 14.09 3.58 25.22
N ARG A 680 14.55 4.58 25.99
CA ARG A 680 14.74 5.94 25.49
C ARG A 680 15.86 6.05 24.45
N ALA A 681 16.97 5.33 24.63
CA ALA A 681 18.02 5.27 23.61
C ALA A 681 17.50 4.62 22.31
N GLN A 682 16.75 3.53 22.42
CA GLN A 682 16.12 2.86 21.27
C GLN A 682 15.14 3.78 20.54
N GLN A 683 14.26 4.45 21.28
CA GLN A 683 13.35 5.46 20.72
C GLN A 683 14.10 6.55 19.96
N LEU A 684 15.16 7.13 20.52
CA LEU A 684 15.96 8.14 19.82
C LEU A 684 16.54 7.59 18.51
N ALA A 685 17.00 6.35 18.48
CA ALA A 685 17.51 5.69 17.27
C ALA A 685 16.40 5.50 16.22
N THR A 686 15.23 4.99 16.62
CA THR A 686 14.06 4.81 15.74
C THR A 686 13.59 6.12 15.12
N HIS A 687 13.77 7.26 15.82
CA HIS A 687 13.43 8.59 15.31
C HIS A 687 14.55 9.26 14.49
N GLY A 688 15.59 8.51 14.10
CA GLY A 688 16.72 9.04 13.32
C GLY A 688 17.65 9.97 14.10
N ARG A 689 17.47 10.11 15.42
CA ARG A 689 18.32 10.95 16.29
C ARG A 689 19.54 10.16 16.76
N PHE A 690 20.28 9.60 15.81
CA PHE A 690 21.37 8.65 16.05
C PHE A 690 22.49 9.22 16.92
N VAL A 691 22.82 10.51 16.79
CA VAL A 691 23.83 11.17 17.64
C VAL A 691 23.40 11.20 19.10
N GLU A 692 22.15 11.59 19.38
CA GLU A 692 21.64 11.68 20.75
C GLU A 692 21.40 10.30 21.36
N SER A 693 20.91 9.36 20.55
CA SER A 693 20.83 7.95 20.94
C SER A 693 22.21 7.40 21.28
N SER A 694 23.25 7.68 20.47
CA SER A 694 24.62 7.24 20.72
C SER A 694 25.17 7.85 22.02
N VAL A 695 25.01 9.15 22.23
CA VAL A 695 25.44 9.82 23.47
C VAL A 695 24.77 9.21 24.70
N LEU A 696 23.46 8.94 24.63
CA LEU A 696 22.74 8.31 25.73
C LEU A 696 23.20 6.86 25.94
N ALA A 697 23.35 6.09 24.86
CA ALA A 697 23.82 4.71 24.92
C ALA A 697 25.24 4.62 25.49
N ASP A 698 26.16 5.47 25.06
CA ASP A 698 27.54 5.56 25.56
C ASP A 698 27.56 5.97 27.04
N ARG A 699 26.72 6.93 27.46
CA ARG A 699 26.60 7.29 28.87
C ARG A 699 26.14 6.11 29.71
N LEU A 700 25.11 5.38 29.26
CA LEU A 700 24.60 4.21 29.96
C LEU A 700 25.62 3.05 29.98
N LEU A 701 26.36 2.83 28.88
CA LEU A 701 27.46 1.86 28.82
C LEU A 701 28.56 2.21 29.85
N ASN A 702 28.91 3.50 29.97
CA ASN A 702 29.86 3.98 30.97
C ASN A 702 29.32 3.84 32.41
N GLU A 703 28.04 4.12 32.65
CA GLU A 703 27.39 3.95 33.96
C GLU A 703 27.33 2.47 34.40
N ILE A 704 27.15 1.54 33.46
CA ILE A 704 27.22 0.09 33.71
C ILE A 704 28.65 -0.33 34.10
N GLY A 705 29.67 0.40 33.66
CA GLY A 705 31.08 0.16 33.97
C GLY A 705 31.53 -1.23 33.52
N ASP A 706 32.45 -1.89 34.22
CA ASP A 706 32.82 -3.31 33.99
C ASP A 706 32.08 -4.25 34.97
N THR A 707 30.87 -3.87 35.38
CA THR A 707 30.11 -4.65 36.37
C THR A 707 29.77 -6.04 35.84
N ASP A 708 30.30 -7.08 36.50
CA ASP A 708 30.16 -8.48 36.12
C ASP A 708 28.87 -9.12 36.69
N SER A 709 27.73 -8.48 36.45
CA SER A 709 26.42 -9.05 36.77
C SER A 709 25.67 -9.44 35.50
N ALA A 710 24.88 -10.52 35.57
CA ALA A 710 24.09 -10.98 34.43
C ALA A 710 23.14 -9.89 33.87
N ALA A 711 22.59 -9.04 34.75
CA ALA A 711 21.75 -7.91 34.35
C ALA A 711 22.56 -6.78 33.68
N ALA A 712 23.75 -6.47 34.18
CA ALA A 712 24.65 -5.49 33.58
C ALA A 712 25.14 -5.95 32.19
N SER A 713 25.51 -7.23 32.05
CA SER A 713 25.90 -7.84 30.78
C SER A 713 24.74 -7.82 29.76
N ALA A 714 23.51 -8.10 30.20
CA ALA A 714 22.32 -7.99 29.36
C ALA A 714 22.06 -6.57 28.84
N MET A 715 22.17 -5.59 29.74
CA MET A 715 21.98 -4.19 29.41
C MET A 715 23.09 -3.70 28.47
N ARG A 716 24.36 -4.10 28.72
CA ARG A 716 25.51 -3.76 27.87
C ARG A 716 25.34 -4.30 26.45
N ALA A 717 24.93 -5.56 26.30
CA ALA A 717 24.68 -6.15 24.97
C ALA A 717 23.65 -5.32 24.17
N ARG A 718 22.53 -4.95 24.80
CA ARG A 718 21.47 -4.17 24.14
C ARG A 718 21.91 -2.74 23.80
N LEU A 719 22.64 -2.08 24.70
CA LEU A 719 23.14 -0.73 24.45
C LEU A 719 24.22 -0.71 23.36
N CYS A 720 25.13 -1.70 23.34
CA CYS A 720 26.10 -1.84 22.26
C CYS A 720 25.43 -2.11 20.90
N ALA A 721 24.36 -2.90 20.86
CA ALA A 721 23.58 -3.11 19.63
C ALA A 721 22.93 -1.81 19.13
N VAL A 722 22.32 -1.03 20.02
CA VAL A 722 21.74 0.29 19.67
C VAL A 722 22.82 1.26 19.19
N ALA A 723 23.95 1.35 19.90
CA ALA A 723 25.06 2.21 19.52
C ALA A 723 25.72 1.79 18.19
N ALA A 724 25.82 0.48 17.91
CA ALA A 724 26.30 -0.04 16.63
C ALA A 724 25.37 0.33 15.47
N GLY A 725 24.05 0.21 15.67
CA GLY A 725 23.05 0.66 14.71
C GLY A 725 23.19 2.16 14.42
N ASN A 726 23.31 2.98 15.47
CA ASN A 726 23.55 4.42 15.34
C ASN A 726 24.84 4.74 14.57
N ALA A 727 25.95 4.06 14.89
CA ALA A 727 27.23 4.26 14.21
C ALA A 727 27.17 3.89 12.72
N SER A 728 26.46 2.81 12.36
CA SER A 728 26.22 2.42 10.96
C SER A 728 25.47 3.52 10.21
N GLN A 729 24.41 4.07 10.83
CA GLN A 729 23.61 5.15 10.24
C GLN A 729 24.38 6.48 10.14
N LEU A 730 25.39 6.68 10.98
CA LEU A 730 26.32 7.82 10.93
C LEU A 730 27.52 7.58 10.00
N ASN A 731 27.53 6.47 9.26
CA ASN A 731 28.61 6.05 8.35
C ASN A 731 29.98 5.88 9.04
N ASP A 732 29.98 5.56 10.33
CA ASP A 732 31.15 5.14 11.08
C ASP A 732 31.17 3.62 11.18
N LEU A 733 31.38 2.98 10.03
CA LEU A 733 31.34 1.52 9.90
C LEU A 733 32.40 0.82 10.76
N GLN A 734 33.53 1.49 11.02
CA GLN A 734 34.57 0.97 11.90
C GLN A 734 34.08 0.91 13.35
N ARG A 735 33.46 2.00 13.85
CA ARG A 735 32.89 2.02 15.19
C ARG A 735 31.70 1.07 15.33
N ALA A 736 30.87 0.99 14.30
CA ALA A 736 29.78 0.02 14.26
C ALA A 736 30.30 -1.40 14.42
N LEU A 737 31.33 -1.77 13.66
CA LEU A 737 31.97 -3.08 13.73
C LEU A 737 32.49 -3.38 15.15
N GLU A 738 33.21 -2.44 15.77
CA GLU A 738 33.69 -2.59 17.16
C GLU A 738 32.56 -2.86 18.16
N LEU A 739 31.49 -2.07 18.10
CA LEU A 739 30.35 -2.18 19.02
C LEU A 739 29.56 -3.47 18.80
N ARG A 740 29.42 -3.93 17.56
CA ARG A 740 28.80 -5.23 17.25
C ARG A 740 29.61 -6.37 17.83
N TRP A 741 30.94 -6.34 17.75
CA TRP A 741 31.80 -7.34 18.38
C TRP A 741 31.63 -7.40 19.90
N ILE A 742 31.50 -6.23 20.56
CA ILE A 742 31.23 -6.17 22.00
C ILE A 742 29.84 -6.75 22.33
N ALA A 743 28.81 -6.34 21.59
CA ALA A 743 27.46 -6.87 21.77
C ALA A 743 27.42 -8.39 21.59
N TRP A 744 28.07 -8.89 20.53
CA TRP A 744 28.20 -10.32 20.24
C TRP A 744 28.86 -11.08 21.40
N ALA A 745 29.99 -10.59 21.90
CA ALA A 745 30.73 -11.24 22.99
C ALA A 745 29.92 -11.31 24.30
N GLU A 746 29.15 -10.27 24.62
CA GLU A 746 28.26 -10.26 25.79
C GLU A 746 27.07 -11.24 25.62
N LEU A 747 26.50 -11.32 24.43
CA LEU A 747 25.40 -12.25 24.12
C LEU A 747 25.88 -13.70 24.15
N ASP A 748 27.04 -13.98 23.58
CA ASP A 748 27.67 -15.31 23.57
C ASP A 748 28.00 -15.79 24.98
N ARG A 749 28.62 -14.92 25.82
CA ARG A 749 28.93 -15.24 27.22
C ARG A 749 27.68 -15.60 28.04
N ARG A 750 26.54 -15.01 27.70
CA ARG A 750 25.25 -15.26 28.36
C ARG A 750 24.51 -16.49 27.81
N GLY A 751 25.05 -17.13 26.77
CA GLY A 751 24.39 -18.23 26.08
C GLY A 751 23.16 -17.79 25.26
N GLU A 752 23.06 -16.51 24.92
CA GLU A 752 21.98 -15.98 24.04
C GLU A 752 22.33 -16.22 22.57
N VAL A 753 22.48 -17.50 22.21
CA VAL A 753 22.99 -17.98 20.91
C VAL A 753 22.30 -17.33 19.71
N PHE A 754 20.99 -17.09 19.80
CA PHE A 754 20.21 -16.48 18.72
C PHE A 754 20.60 -15.01 18.46
N LEU A 755 20.65 -14.20 19.52
CA LEU A 755 20.98 -12.79 19.41
C LEU A 755 22.46 -12.60 19.03
N ALA A 756 23.35 -13.45 19.57
CA ALA A 756 24.76 -13.47 19.17
C ALA A 756 24.88 -13.78 17.67
N ARG A 757 24.17 -14.78 17.15
CA ARG A 757 24.19 -15.09 15.70
C ARG A 757 23.73 -13.91 14.84
N SER A 758 22.60 -13.28 15.17
CA SER A 758 22.11 -12.09 14.44
C SER A 758 23.17 -10.99 14.41
N MET A 759 23.81 -10.73 15.56
CA MET A 759 24.88 -9.73 15.65
C MET A 759 26.11 -10.10 14.80
N PHE A 760 26.43 -11.40 14.70
CA PHE A 760 27.52 -11.90 13.86
C PHE A 760 27.23 -11.74 12.36
N GLU A 761 25.99 -11.94 11.93
CA GLU A 761 25.58 -11.70 10.55
C GLU A 761 25.77 -10.22 10.18
N GLU A 762 25.37 -9.29 11.05
CA GLU A 762 25.62 -7.85 10.85
C GLU A 762 27.12 -7.48 10.84
N ILE A 763 27.95 -8.15 11.64
CA ILE A 763 29.41 -8.00 11.61
C ILE A 763 29.95 -8.35 10.22
N VAL A 764 29.55 -9.49 9.66
CA VAL A 764 29.99 -9.95 8.33
C VAL A 764 29.55 -8.98 7.24
N GLU A 765 28.34 -8.44 7.33
CA GLU A 765 27.86 -7.41 6.38
C GLU A 765 28.71 -6.14 6.45
N THR A 766 29.01 -5.67 7.66
CA THR A 766 29.84 -4.47 7.88
C THR A 766 31.26 -4.66 7.38
N GLU A 767 31.87 -5.83 7.64
CA GLU A 767 33.20 -6.18 7.12
C GLU A 767 33.20 -6.27 5.59
N THR A 768 32.14 -6.83 4.99
CA THR A 768 31.99 -6.89 3.53
C THR A 768 31.89 -5.49 2.93
N ALA A 769 31.17 -4.57 3.58
CA ALA A 769 31.04 -3.19 3.14
C ALA A 769 32.38 -2.42 3.21
N LEU A 770 33.24 -2.77 4.16
CA LEU A 770 34.59 -2.24 4.30
C LEU A 770 35.62 -2.91 3.36
N ALA A 771 35.26 -4.02 2.72
CA ALA A 771 36.18 -4.78 1.88
C ALA A 771 36.42 -4.11 0.49
N PRO A 772 37.66 -4.14 -0.03
CA PRO A 772 37.99 -3.57 -1.34
C PRO A 772 37.31 -4.32 -2.51
N ALA A 773 37.19 -3.67 -3.67
CA ALA A 773 36.39 -4.14 -4.81
C ALA A 773 36.87 -5.46 -5.45
N ASP A 774 38.10 -5.88 -5.17
CA ASP A 774 38.72 -7.15 -5.56
C ASP A 774 38.50 -8.27 -4.54
N ASP A 775 37.63 -8.07 -3.54
CA ASP A 775 37.34 -9.06 -2.51
C ASP A 775 36.68 -10.35 -3.10
N PRO A 776 37.30 -11.53 -2.90
CA PRO A 776 36.76 -12.81 -3.36
C PRO A 776 35.33 -13.11 -2.91
N GLN A 777 34.88 -12.63 -1.74
CA GLN A 777 33.51 -12.90 -1.27
C GLN A 777 32.47 -12.21 -2.15
N ARG A 778 32.73 -10.98 -2.56
CA ARG A 778 31.85 -10.21 -3.44
C ARG A 778 31.70 -10.89 -4.81
N TRP A 779 32.80 -11.41 -5.35
CA TRP A 779 32.79 -12.18 -6.59
C TRP A 779 31.98 -13.49 -6.46
N ILE A 780 32.15 -14.24 -5.37
CA ILE A 780 31.39 -15.48 -5.10
C ILE A 780 29.89 -15.20 -5.05
N ARG A 781 29.46 -14.16 -4.30
CA ARG A 781 28.04 -13.79 -4.18
C ARG A 781 27.41 -13.50 -5.53
N SER A 782 28.06 -12.66 -6.35
CA SER A 782 27.56 -12.32 -7.70
C SER A 782 27.31 -13.57 -8.58
N ARG A 783 28.19 -14.58 -8.50
CA ARG A 783 28.03 -15.83 -9.25
C ARG A 783 26.86 -16.69 -8.76
N ILE A 784 26.64 -16.77 -7.45
CA ILE A 784 25.50 -17.49 -6.86
C ILE A 784 24.18 -16.86 -7.32
N VAL A 785 24.09 -15.53 -7.32
CA VAL A 785 22.88 -14.81 -7.77
C VAL A 785 22.60 -15.08 -9.23
N SER A 786 23.60 -14.93 -10.10
CA SER A 786 23.44 -15.18 -11.53
C SER A 786 22.94 -16.60 -11.81
N ALA A 787 23.43 -17.59 -11.05
CA ALA A 787 22.94 -18.95 -11.13
C ALA A 787 21.49 -19.10 -10.63
N GLN A 788 21.09 -18.41 -9.55
CA GLN A 788 19.72 -18.45 -9.04
C GLN A 788 18.73 -17.83 -10.04
N GLN A 789 19.05 -16.67 -10.63
CA GLN A 789 18.21 -16.02 -11.65
C GLN A 789 17.92 -16.94 -12.85
N LEU A 790 18.93 -17.70 -13.27
CA LEU A 790 18.77 -18.72 -14.31
C LEU A 790 17.87 -19.88 -13.85
N ALA A 791 18.01 -20.34 -12.61
CA ALA A 791 17.15 -21.40 -12.07
C ALA A 791 15.68 -20.95 -11.96
N ASP A 792 15.44 -19.74 -11.48
CA ASP A 792 14.10 -19.14 -11.37
C ASP A 792 13.47 -18.95 -12.77
N SER A 793 14.28 -18.76 -13.81
CA SER A 793 13.84 -18.70 -15.22
C SER A 793 13.64 -20.08 -15.88
N GLY A 794 13.80 -21.19 -15.13
CA GLY A 794 13.75 -22.57 -15.65
C GLY A 794 15.00 -23.03 -16.40
N GLU A 795 16.06 -22.22 -16.49
CA GLU A 795 17.34 -22.55 -17.13
C GLU A 795 18.29 -23.34 -16.20
N TYR A 796 17.81 -24.40 -15.55
CA TYR A 796 18.54 -25.15 -14.53
C TYR A 796 19.91 -25.68 -14.98
N ALA A 797 20.04 -26.12 -16.24
CA ALA A 797 21.30 -26.60 -16.78
C ALA A 797 22.37 -25.50 -16.92
N ARG A 798 21.96 -24.26 -17.19
CA ARG A 798 22.88 -23.11 -17.29
C ARG A 798 23.28 -22.63 -15.89
N SER A 799 22.32 -22.62 -14.96
CA SER A 799 22.58 -22.42 -13.54
C SER A 799 23.64 -23.41 -13.01
N ASN A 800 23.48 -24.71 -13.29
CA ASN A 800 24.43 -25.74 -12.89
C ASN A 800 25.85 -25.51 -13.44
N ARG A 801 26.01 -24.97 -14.65
CA ARG A 801 27.34 -24.65 -15.20
C ARG A 801 28.05 -23.55 -14.40
N ILE A 802 27.31 -22.51 -13.98
CA ILE A 802 27.87 -21.44 -13.15
C ILE A 802 28.24 -21.97 -11.76
N LEU A 803 27.35 -22.76 -11.13
CA LEU A 803 27.57 -23.30 -9.79
C LEU A 803 28.73 -24.29 -9.72
N ASN A 804 28.90 -25.15 -10.73
CA ASN A 804 30.04 -26.07 -10.79
C ASN A 804 31.36 -25.32 -10.99
N ALA A 805 31.42 -24.33 -11.89
CA ALA A 805 32.61 -23.49 -12.04
C ALA A 805 32.95 -22.75 -10.74
N LEU A 806 31.93 -22.25 -10.05
CA LEU A 806 32.12 -21.58 -8.76
C LEU A 806 32.66 -22.53 -7.67
N LEU A 807 32.23 -23.78 -7.64
CA LEU A 807 32.78 -24.78 -6.70
C LEU A 807 34.26 -25.06 -6.95
N ASP A 808 34.66 -25.12 -8.22
CA ASP A 808 36.07 -25.28 -8.58
C ASP A 808 36.88 -24.08 -8.08
N ASP A 809 36.37 -22.86 -8.27
CA ASP A 809 37.05 -21.63 -7.84
C ASP A 809 37.10 -21.45 -6.30
N ILE A 810 36.03 -21.83 -5.59
CA ILE A 810 35.96 -21.76 -4.11
C ILE A 810 36.99 -22.69 -3.45
N GLN A 811 37.31 -23.84 -4.07
CA GLN A 811 38.31 -24.77 -3.53
C GLN A 811 39.71 -24.15 -3.41
N TRP A 812 39.98 -23.06 -4.15
CA TRP A 812 41.29 -22.39 -4.17
C TRP A 812 41.35 -21.08 -3.37
N THR A 813 40.22 -20.59 -2.83
CA THR A 813 40.13 -19.29 -2.16
C THR A 813 40.07 -19.39 -0.62
N ARG A 814 40.35 -18.27 0.08
CA ARG A 814 40.45 -18.15 1.56
C ARG A 814 39.28 -18.83 2.31
N HIS A 815 39.51 -19.18 3.58
CA HIS A 815 38.53 -19.77 4.53
C HIS A 815 37.11 -19.15 4.51
N LEU A 816 37.00 -17.85 4.23
CA LEU A 816 35.75 -17.11 4.10
C LEU A 816 34.85 -17.56 2.92
N ALA A 817 35.43 -18.09 1.84
CA ALA A 817 34.69 -18.62 0.69
C ALA A 817 33.97 -19.95 1.03
N MET A 818 34.50 -20.69 2.01
CA MET A 818 33.98 -22.00 2.37
C MET A 818 32.58 -21.95 2.98
N ALA A 819 32.19 -20.80 3.57
CA ALA A 819 30.85 -20.59 4.11
C ALA A 819 29.74 -20.73 3.05
N TYR A 820 30.04 -20.49 1.76
CA TYR A 820 29.05 -20.57 0.68
C TYR A 820 28.92 -21.97 0.07
N VAL A 821 29.83 -22.90 0.37
CA VAL A 821 29.85 -24.24 -0.25
C VAL A 821 28.55 -25.00 0.03
N GLY A 822 28.02 -24.89 1.26
CA GLY A 822 26.72 -25.48 1.62
C GLY A 822 25.57 -24.92 0.77
N LYS A 823 25.54 -23.61 0.51
CA LYS A 823 24.54 -22.97 -0.37
C LYS A 823 24.67 -23.45 -1.81
N VAL A 824 25.89 -23.48 -2.36
CA VAL A 824 26.12 -23.89 -3.76
C VAL A 824 25.69 -25.33 -3.99
N TRP A 825 26.03 -26.25 -3.08
CA TRP A 825 25.54 -27.63 -3.15
C TRP A 825 24.03 -27.73 -3.02
N GLY A 826 23.41 -26.91 -2.17
CA GLY A 826 21.96 -26.86 -2.01
C GLY A 826 21.24 -26.45 -3.30
N LEU A 827 21.75 -25.42 -3.98
CA LEU A 827 21.20 -24.94 -5.26
C LEU A 827 21.34 -25.97 -6.38
N LEU A 828 22.51 -26.62 -6.48
CA LEU A 828 22.69 -27.74 -7.39
C LEU A 828 21.68 -28.87 -7.08
N GLY A 829 21.51 -29.22 -5.80
CA GLY A 829 20.51 -30.21 -5.37
C GLY A 829 19.08 -29.86 -5.79
N ALA A 830 18.67 -28.61 -5.61
CA ALA A 830 17.36 -28.11 -6.04
C ALA A 830 17.20 -28.15 -7.57
N ASN A 831 18.18 -27.66 -8.33
CA ASN A 831 18.15 -27.71 -9.80
C ASN A 831 18.01 -29.15 -10.33
N HIS A 832 18.75 -30.09 -9.75
CA HIS A 832 18.65 -31.51 -10.12
C HIS A 832 17.30 -32.13 -9.74
N HIS A 833 16.64 -31.66 -8.68
CA HIS A 833 15.28 -32.06 -8.34
C HIS A 833 14.29 -31.59 -9.41
N HIS A 834 14.35 -30.33 -9.83
CA HIS A 834 13.50 -29.79 -10.90
C HIS A 834 13.75 -30.45 -12.26
N LEU A 835 14.98 -30.90 -12.53
CA LEU A 835 15.33 -31.70 -13.72
C LEU A 835 14.92 -33.18 -13.61
N GLN A 836 14.20 -33.58 -12.56
CA GLN A 836 13.78 -34.96 -12.28
C GLN A 836 14.94 -35.96 -12.13
N GLN A 837 16.09 -35.49 -11.63
CA GLN A 837 17.30 -36.29 -11.41
C GLN A 837 17.47 -36.61 -9.92
N ALA A 838 16.53 -37.36 -9.36
CA ALA A 838 16.38 -37.58 -7.91
C ALA A 838 17.65 -38.11 -7.21
N ALA A 839 18.38 -39.03 -7.83
CA ALA A 839 19.61 -39.58 -7.27
C ALA A 839 20.68 -38.49 -7.06
N GLU A 840 20.84 -37.61 -8.05
CA GLU A 840 21.82 -36.54 -8.02
C GLU A 840 21.37 -35.41 -7.09
N ALA A 841 20.08 -35.05 -7.14
CA ALA A 841 19.47 -34.12 -6.20
C ALA A 841 19.71 -34.53 -4.74
N ARG A 842 19.51 -35.82 -4.43
CA ARG A 842 19.75 -36.37 -3.08
C ARG A 842 21.22 -36.32 -2.70
N ARG A 843 22.13 -36.71 -3.61
CA ARG A 843 23.57 -36.69 -3.39
C ARG A 843 24.06 -35.28 -3.04
N LEU A 844 23.68 -34.29 -3.85
CA LEU A 844 24.08 -32.89 -3.70
C LEU A 844 23.46 -32.25 -2.46
N THR A 845 22.17 -32.50 -2.19
CA THR A 845 21.52 -32.01 -0.96
C THR A 845 22.14 -32.63 0.30
N THR A 846 22.62 -33.89 0.23
CA THR A 846 23.36 -34.51 1.32
C THR A 846 24.72 -33.83 1.55
N LEU A 847 25.41 -33.44 0.48
CA LEU A 847 26.65 -32.66 0.58
C LEU A 847 26.39 -31.28 1.19
N ALA A 848 25.33 -30.60 0.77
CA ALA A 848 24.89 -29.33 1.33
C ALA A 848 24.64 -29.44 2.84
N HIS A 849 23.88 -30.44 3.26
CA HIS A 849 23.63 -30.74 4.68
C HIS A 849 24.94 -30.96 5.45
N LYS A 850 25.84 -31.80 4.94
CA LYS A 850 27.12 -32.09 5.59
C LYS A 850 27.99 -30.85 5.75
N GLU A 851 28.07 -29.99 4.74
CA GLU A 851 28.85 -28.76 4.83
C GLU A 851 28.21 -27.77 5.82
N CYS A 852 26.88 -27.61 5.85
CA CYS A 852 26.23 -26.79 6.87
C CYS A 852 26.49 -27.29 8.29
N VAL A 853 26.41 -28.60 8.53
CA VAL A 853 26.76 -29.19 9.84
C VAL A 853 28.22 -28.91 10.21
N LYS A 854 29.14 -29.08 9.25
CA LYS A 854 30.57 -28.87 9.44
C LYS A 854 30.91 -27.41 9.78
N PHE A 855 30.21 -26.44 9.18
CA PHE A 855 30.42 -25.01 9.43
C PHE A 855 29.60 -24.44 10.58
N GLY A 856 28.81 -25.27 11.28
CA GLY A 856 27.98 -24.80 12.38
C GLY A 856 26.83 -23.91 11.93
N ASP A 857 26.26 -24.17 10.74
CA ASP A 857 25.04 -23.54 10.26
C ASP A 857 23.83 -24.47 10.52
N PRO A 858 23.21 -24.42 11.72
CA PRO A 858 22.09 -25.29 12.07
C PRO A 858 20.84 -25.02 11.23
N ASN A 859 20.69 -23.79 10.71
CA ASN A 859 19.53 -23.43 9.88
C ASN A 859 19.67 -24.07 8.50
N GLY A 860 20.82 -23.92 7.84
CA GLY A 860 21.08 -24.61 6.57
C GLY A 860 21.04 -26.13 6.73
N ALA A 861 21.58 -26.67 7.83
CA ALA A 861 21.50 -28.11 8.11
C ALA A 861 20.04 -28.57 8.24
N GLU A 862 19.21 -27.86 8.99
CA GLU A 862 17.79 -28.18 9.14
C GLU A 862 17.03 -28.07 7.79
N ILE A 863 17.28 -27.03 7.01
CA ILE A 863 16.69 -26.84 5.68
C ILE A 863 17.05 -28.02 4.77
N TYR A 864 18.33 -28.41 4.68
CA TYR A 864 18.74 -29.52 3.82
C TYR A 864 18.32 -30.88 4.35
N ARG A 865 18.16 -31.05 5.66
CA ARG A 865 17.56 -32.25 6.26
C ARG A 865 16.10 -32.42 5.81
N ARG A 866 15.33 -31.32 5.81
CA ARG A 866 13.94 -31.32 5.30
C ARG A 866 13.90 -31.56 3.80
N ASN A 867 14.74 -30.89 3.02
CA ASN A 867 14.81 -31.12 1.57
C ASN A 867 15.15 -32.59 1.24
N LEU A 868 16.02 -33.25 2.02
CA LEU A 868 16.30 -34.68 1.86
C LEU A 868 15.09 -35.57 2.13
N ALA A 869 14.20 -35.19 3.05
CA ALA A 869 12.95 -35.90 3.30
C ALA A 869 12.01 -35.79 2.10
N VAL A 870 11.92 -34.61 1.48
CA VAL A 870 11.11 -34.36 0.27
C VAL A 870 11.66 -35.10 -0.95
N ILE A 871 12.99 -35.14 -1.14
CA ILE A 871 13.61 -35.85 -2.27
C ILE A 871 13.54 -37.38 -2.10
N GLY A 872 13.42 -37.86 -0.86
CA GLY A 872 13.46 -39.28 -0.51
C GLY A 872 12.10 -39.94 -0.29
N GLY A 873 11.02 -39.17 -0.14
CA GLY A 873 9.63 -39.64 -0.13
C GLY A 873 9.04 -39.55 -1.53
#